data_AF-A0A430B6Y8-F1
#
_entry.id   AF-A0A430B6Y8-F1
#
_cell.length_a   1.000
_cell.length_b   1.000
_cell.length_c   1.000
_cell.angle_alpha   90.00
_cell.angle_beta   90.00
_cell.angle_gamma   90.00
#
_symmetry.space_group_name_H-M   'P 1'
#
loop_
_entity.id
_entity.type
_entity.pdbx_description
1 polymer ?
#
loop_
_entity_poly.entity_id
_entity_poly.type
_entity_poly.pdbx_seq_one_letter_code
_entity_poly.pdbx_strand_id
1 'polypeptide(L)'
;MKKFLYIYKSNDFEKMNKKKWIAGLLAIFLGWIGYQKFYLKNKISGIIFISVLLLIIFTQNPFIFLIYMLLIIYSFIEGCIYLVTAGKEYLVELKRNIYSESNKKNVSNRKNLKKKNSKKRTKTSDSNDKKKIKKQKLIHESINVEQDKKRIVENETSLLLTEPIKRVTQEGEKILKVEELPSEKESVIDITDIEDQRIIVPASATKQQSEIDWISSLEIPYERVIMENKQIKDETLKLYATLCNFTDNELKKDKQTLLDVCDKWGQNNFYNNLLYTFYCIAEGHVTVAHSIKHFYDNTFSYSLLEDAIGKKMKDKIQLVGLQAQTVLGTKIKPDSQFEKDNNVLSSSTQCWWDKDGELQKKCSFLSSDIYLLNNTYFRETRLWELPEVKLEIIKLYLNLWKIILAESEQLDNWGKMSLLSIKKIKKEDRIFNERTNKFMSALMKISENEVRNSLPKTSYTLRLNVSEAHHLVDLFVPNTVRENITQVLNSYKQNRTKKVKEMLLTNLYNSSAKNANVISEYILIHENDDFWCQLLIKEQEATDYLKALKLLQKNTNNTDLKLISCFEIARNEKMTMSLKKAIEEYIYPDNLILFEEQVKLKEPLSLEIVSYLLKLKNPLRKKVNLDRNQIENSKKELTETINSLDLFLGESEDFSEIVVTKELLQSNQIENKTDKNESDYSKQAIQLISQLTKSEKLSISEVELLAKNNGVMLNMFLKEINQEFYEVLGDQMLLIEEDYVIIDSYYVEFAKEVIENEK
;
A
#
# COMPACT_ATOMS: atom_id res chain seq x y z
N MET A 1 -55.27 10.42 -10.98
CA MET A 1 -54.39 11.05 -9.97
C MET A 1 -53.49 10.11 -9.15
N LYS A 2 -53.72 8.79 -9.05
CA LYS A 2 -52.93 7.89 -8.17
C LYS A 2 -51.47 7.56 -8.61
N LYS A 3 -50.92 8.15 -9.69
CA LYS A 3 -49.61 7.77 -10.27
C LYS A 3 -48.52 8.86 -10.23
N PHE A 4 -48.79 10.02 -9.63
CA PHE A 4 -47.85 11.15 -9.69
C PHE A 4 -46.64 10.96 -8.75
N LEU A 5 -46.89 10.52 -7.51
CA LEU A 5 -45.88 10.25 -6.48
C LEU A 5 -45.73 8.75 -6.19
N TYR A 6 -45.84 7.92 -7.24
CA TYR A 6 -45.71 6.48 -7.07
C TYR A 6 -44.23 6.09 -7.03
N ILE A 7 -43.80 5.52 -5.90
CA ILE A 7 -42.50 4.85 -5.77
C ILE A 7 -42.67 3.43 -6.32
N TYR A 8 -41.90 3.10 -7.37
CA TYR A 8 -42.00 1.82 -8.05
C TYR A 8 -41.46 0.68 -7.19
N LYS A 9 -42.19 -0.43 -7.11
CA LYS A 9 -41.77 -1.63 -6.38
C LYS A 9 -40.94 -2.54 -7.27
N SER A 10 -40.27 -3.52 -6.66
CA SER A 10 -39.36 -4.43 -7.36
C SER A 10 -39.95 -5.08 -8.62
N ASN A 11 -41.20 -5.53 -8.55
CA ASN A 11 -41.90 -6.20 -9.65
C ASN A 11 -42.21 -5.25 -10.82
N ASP A 12 -42.27 -3.94 -10.59
CA ASP A 12 -42.56 -2.98 -11.65
C ASP A 12 -41.36 -2.78 -12.58
N PHE A 13 -40.14 -2.83 -12.02
CA PHE A 13 -38.91 -2.75 -12.80
C PHE A 13 -38.68 -3.95 -13.70
N GLU A 14 -39.05 -5.15 -13.22
CA GLU A 14 -39.05 -6.38 -14.03
C GLU A 14 -40.03 -6.27 -15.20
N LYS A 15 -41.27 -5.83 -14.94
CA LYS A 15 -42.28 -5.58 -15.98
C LYS A 15 -41.85 -4.52 -17.01
N MET A 16 -41.04 -3.55 -16.59
CA MET A 16 -40.54 -2.49 -17.48
C MET A 16 -39.24 -2.85 -18.22
N ASN A 17 -38.59 -3.97 -17.86
CA ASN A 17 -37.25 -4.36 -18.30
C ASN A 17 -36.22 -3.21 -18.09
N LYS A 18 -36.21 -2.63 -16.89
CA LYS A 18 -35.31 -1.53 -16.50
C LYS A 18 -34.53 -1.88 -15.24
N LYS A 19 -33.29 -1.39 -15.12
CA LYS A 19 -32.43 -1.66 -13.97
C LYS A 19 -32.67 -0.62 -12.87
N LYS A 20 -32.93 -1.08 -11.64
CA LYS A 20 -33.23 -0.23 -10.47
C LYS A 20 -32.09 0.71 -10.10
N TRP A 21 -30.86 0.21 -10.11
CA TRP A 21 -29.69 1.04 -9.76
C TRP A 21 -29.48 2.20 -10.74
N ILE A 22 -29.80 2.00 -12.03
CA ILE A 22 -29.77 3.07 -13.04
C ILE A 22 -30.83 4.12 -12.75
N ALA A 23 -32.06 3.70 -12.40
CA ALA A 23 -33.11 4.64 -12.01
C ALA A 23 -32.74 5.43 -10.73
N GLY A 24 -32.08 4.79 -9.76
CA GLY A 24 -31.61 5.43 -8.54
C GLY A 24 -30.53 6.50 -8.80
N LEU A 25 -29.53 6.19 -9.63
CA LEU A 25 -28.51 7.17 -10.04
C LEU A 25 -29.09 8.34 -10.83
N LEU A 26 -29.99 8.05 -11.77
CA LEU A 26 -30.67 9.10 -12.54
C LEU A 26 -31.52 10.01 -11.63
N ALA A 27 -32.11 9.46 -10.56
CA ALA A 27 -32.89 10.23 -9.61
C ALA A 27 -32.06 11.18 -8.75
N ILE A 28 -30.86 10.76 -8.36
CA ILE A 28 -29.96 11.58 -7.53
C ILE A 28 -29.32 12.70 -8.37
N PHE A 29 -28.78 12.38 -9.55
CA PHE A 29 -28.01 13.35 -10.33
C PHE A 29 -28.85 14.18 -11.31
N LEU A 30 -29.93 13.61 -11.84
CA LEU A 30 -30.76 14.21 -12.90
C LEU A 30 -32.23 14.32 -12.48
N GLY A 31 -32.56 14.08 -11.22
CA GLY A 31 -33.93 14.11 -10.74
C GLY A 31 -34.51 15.49 -10.50
N TRP A 32 -33.66 16.52 -10.46
CA TRP A 32 -34.09 17.91 -10.48
C TRP A 32 -34.70 18.31 -11.84
N ILE A 33 -34.30 17.65 -12.94
CA ILE A 33 -34.93 17.80 -14.28
C ILE A 33 -36.10 16.80 -14.46
N GLY A 34 -36.24 15.82 -13.56
CA GLY A 34 -37.23 14.75 -13.67
C GLY A 34 -36.85 13.64 -14.66
N TYR A 35 -35.58 13.53 -15.06
CA TYR A 35 -35.13 12.57 -16.07
C TYR A 35 -35.38 11.10 -15.66
N GLN A 36 -35.31 10.77 -14.35
CA GLN A 36 -35.65 9.41 -13.91
C GLN A 36 -37.10 9.02 -14.22
N LYS A 37 -38.02 9.99 -14.28
CA LYS A 37 -39.44 9.72 -14.58
C LYS A 37 -39.63 9.28 -16.03
N PHE A 38 -38.85 9.83 -16.97
CA PHE A 38 -38.84 9.37 -18.35
C PHE A 38 -38.24 7.97 -18.48
N TYR A 39 -37.16 7.68 -17.74
CA TYR A 39 -36.56 6.34 -17.70
C TYR A 39 -37.55 5.28 -17.20
N LEU A 40 -38.39 5.63 -16.22
CA LEU A 40 -39.46 4.81 -15.64
C LEU A 40 -40.77 4.81 -16.45
N LYS A 41 -40.75 5.31 -17.69
CA LYS A 41 -41.92 5.43 -18.58
C LYS A 41 -43.09 6.27 -18.02
N ASN A 42 -42.85 7.10 -17.00
CA ASN A 42 -43.83 8.03 -16.44
C ASN A 42 -43.71 9.42 -17.09
N LYS A 43 -44.10 9.51 -18.36
CA LYS A 43 -43.96 10.73 -19.17
C LYS A 43 -44.68 11.94 -18.57
N ILE A 44 -45.84 11.73 -17.94
CA ILE A 44 -46.65 12.80 -17.35
C ILE A 44 -45.90 13.46 -16.20
N SER A 45 -45.33 12.66 -15.29
CA SER A 45 -44.54 13.20 -14.16
C SER A 45 -43.29 13.93 -14.65
N GLY A 46 -42.59 13.38 -15.65
CA GLY A 46 -41.42 14.05 -16.24
C GLY A 46 -41.74 15.40 -16.90
N ILE A 47 -42.86 15.49 -17.64
CA ILE A 47 -43.30 16.76 -18.25
C ILE A 47 -43.60 17.80 -17.18
N ILE A 48 -44.23 17.43 -16.07
CA ILE A 48 -44.53 18.36 -14.97
C ILE A 48 -43.26 18.92 -14.33
N PHE A 49 -42.22 18.11 -14.13
CA PHE A 49 -40.92 18.58 -13.62
C PHE A 49 -40.30 19.64 -14.55
N ILE A 50 -40.35 19.41 -15.86
CA ILE A 50 -39.85 20.37 -16.86
C ILE A 50 -40.72 21.64 -16.87
N SER A 51 -42.04 21.51 -16.81
CA SER A 51 -42.96 22.65 -16.79
C SER A 51 -42.76 23.52 -15.55
N VAL A 52 -42.58 22.93 -14.36
CA VAL A 52 -42.31 23.68 -13.11
C VAL A 52 -40.94 24.36 -13.19
N LEU A 53 -39.91 23.69 -13.71
CA LEU A 53 -38.59 24.27 -13.92
C LEU A 53 -38.65 25.49 -14.85
N LEU A 54 -39.37 25.39 -15.98
CA LEU A 54 -39.59 26.52 -16.89
C LEU A 54 -40.37 27.65 -16.21
N LEU A 55 -41.40 27.34 -15.43
CA LEU A 55 -42.19 28.34 -14.70
C LEU A 55 -41.34 29.13 -13.70
N ILE A 56 -40.36 28.50 -13.05
CA ILE A 56 -39.41 29.20 -12.17
C ILE A 56 -38.55 30.17 -12.94
N ILE A 57 -38.02 29.74 -14.09
CA ILE A 57 -37.16 30.56 -14.93
C ILE A 57 -37.91 31.82 -15.41
N PHE A 58 -39.19 31.68 -15.77
CA PHE A 58 -39.99 32.80 -16.30
C PHE A 58 -40.60 33.70 -15.22
N THR A 59 -41.03 33.17 -14.08
CA THR A 59 -41.81 33.95 -13.10
C THR A 59 -41.01 34.48 -11.93
N GLN A 60 -39.82 33.92 -11.66
CA GLN A 60 -38.98 34.24 -10.48
C GLN A 60 -39.76 34.25 -9.15
N ASN A 61 -40.86 33.49 -9.07
CA ASN A 61 -41.75 33.51 -7.92
C ASN A 61 -41.20 32.61 -6.78
N PRO A 62 -40.97 33.14 -5.56
CA PRO A 62 -40.38 32.38 -4.46
C PRO A 62 -41.26 31.21 -3.98
N PHE A 63 -42.58 31.28 -4.14
CA PHE A 63 -43.47 30.15 -3.80
C PHE A 63 -43.31 28.97 -4.76
N ILE A 64 -43.13 29.26 -6.06
CA ILE A 64 -42.92 28.21 -7.07
C ILE A 64 -41.54 27.58 -6.89
N PHE A 65 -40.53 28.38 -6.52
CA PHE A 65 -39.22 27.89 -6.15
C PHE A 65 -39.27 26.92 -4.95
N LEU A 66 -40.05 27.24 -3.91
CA LEU A 66 -40.24 26.34 -2.76
C LEU A 66 -40.86 25.00 -3.17
N ILE A 67 -41.90 25.02 -4.01
CA ILE A 67 -42.54 23.80 -4.52
C ILE A 67 -41.53 22.94 -5.30
N TYR A 68 -40.67 23.56 -6.10
CA TYR A 68 -39.65 22.85 -6.86
C TYR A 68 -38.55 22.27 -5.99
N MET A 69 -38.12 22.98 -4.94
CA MET A 69 -37.19 22.42 -3.95
C MET A 69 -37.75 21.16 -3.28
N LEU A 70 -39.05 21.15 -2.96
CA LEU A 70 -39.72 19.94 -2.44
C LEU A 70 -39.75 18.79 -3.46
N LEU A 71 -39.91 19.08 -4.75
CA LEU A 71 -39.83 18.08 -5.82
C LEU A 71 -38.43 17.50 -6.00
N ILE A 72 -37.37 18.31 -5.83
CA ILE A 72 -35.97 17.84 -5.84
C ILE A 72 -35.72 16.89 -4.66
N ILE A 73 -36.13 17.28 -3.46
CA ILE A 73 -35.99 16.45 -2.25
C ILE A 73 -36.74 15.13 -2.43
N TYR A 74 -37.95 15.17 -2.98
CA TYR A 74 -38.73 13.97 -3.29
C TYR A 74 -37.99 13.04 -4.27
N SER A 75 -37.44 13.57 -5.37
CA SER A 75 -36.64 12.80 -6.33
C SER A 75 -35.39 12.18 -5.68
N PHE A 76 -34.75 12.91 -4.76
CA PHE A 76 -33.58 12.42 -4.04
C PHE A 76 -33.93 11.25 -3.11
N ILE A 77 -35.01 11.37 -2.33
CA ILE A 77 -35.51 10.31 -1.46
C ILE A 77 -35.86 9.06 -2.27
N GLU A 78 -36.56 9.25 -3.40
CA GLU A 78 -36.90 8.17 -4.33
C GLU A 78 -35.65 7.46 -4.87
N GLY A 79 -34.60 8.22 -5.22
CA GLY A 79 -33.31 7.68 -5.65
C GLY A 79 -32.61 6.84 -4.60
N CYS A 80 -32.61 7.29 -3.35
CA CYS A 80 -32.04 6.55 -2.22
C CYS A 80 -32.78 5.21 -2.01
N ILE A 81 -34.11 5.21 -2.08
CA ILE A 81 -34.92 4.00 -1.95
C ILE A 81 -34.59 2.98 -3.05
N TYR A 82 -34.46 3.42 -4.31
CA TYR A 82 -34.09 2.54 -5.42
C TYR A 82 -32.68 1.94 -5.30
N LEU A 83 -31.71 2.69 -4.77
CA LEU A 83 -30.36 2.18 -4.55
C LEU A 83 -30.29 1.17 -3.40
N VAL A 84 -30.97 1.44 -2.28
CA VAL A 84 -31.02 0.52 -1.14
C VAL A 84 -31.70 -0.79 -1.52
N THR A 85 -32.81 -0.72 -2.25
CA THR A 85 -33.52 -1.92 -2.73
C THR A 85 -32.68 -2.71 -3.75
N ALA A 86 -32.00 -2.04 -4.68
CA ALA A 86 -31.09 -2.70 -5.62
C ALA A 86 -29.91 -3.37 -4.91
N GLY A 87 -29.34 -2.73 -3.88
CA GLY A 87 -28.25 -3.28 -3.07
C GLY A 87 -28.65 -4.54 -2.31
N LYS A 88 -29.86 -4.55 -1.71
CA LYS A 88 -30.41 -5.75 -1.05
C LYS A 88 -30.57 -6.93 -2.01
N GLU A 89 -31.08 -6.69 -3.21
CA GLU A 89 -31.26 -7.73 -4.23
C GLU A 89 -29.90 -8.28 -4.73
N TYR A 90 -28.94 -7.39 -4.96
CA TYR A 90 -27.58 -7.78 -5.33
C TYR A 90 -26.93 -8.66 -4.26
N LEU A 91 -27.07 -8.33 -2.97
CA LEU A 91 -26.54 -9.15 -1.87
C LEU A 91 -27.19 -10.54 -1.80
N VAL A 92 -28.50 -10.64 -2.08
CA VAL A 92 -29.21 -11.92 -2.14
C VAL A 92 -28.71 -12.77 -3.32
N GLU A 93 -28.52 -12.16 -4.48
CA GLU A 93 -27.99 -12.84 -5.67
C GLU A 93 -26.54 -13.29 -5.48
N LEU A 94 -25.72 -12.47 -4.82
CA LEU A 94 -24.33 -12.80 -4.48
C LEU A 94 -24.24 -13.97 -3.50
N LYS A 95 -25.09 -13.98 -2.47
CA LYS A 95 -25.25 -15.14 -1.57
C LYS A 95 -25.64 -16.38 -2.39
N ARG A 96 -26.63 -16.29 -3.28
CA ARG A 96 -27.10 -17.41 -4.11
C ARG A 96 -25.99 -17.97 -5.02
N ASN A 97 -25.18 -17.09 -5.62
CA ASN A 97 -24.06 -17.46 -6.47
C ASN A 97 -22.96 -18.16 -5.67
N ILE A 98 -22.59 -17.64 -4.49
CA ILE A 98 -21.64 -18.29 -3.58
C ILE A 98 -22.15 -19.67 -3.14
N TYR A 99 -23.43 -19.79 -2.81
CA TYR A 99 -24.06 -21.08 -2.49
C TYR A 99 -24.01 -22.04 -3.68
N SER A 100 -24.25 -21.57 -4.90
CA SER A 100 -24.22 -22.42 -6.11
C SER A 100 -22.80 -22.87 -6.48
N GLU A 101 -21.79 -22.01 -6.33
CA GLU A 101 -20.39 -22.33 -6.59
C GLU A 101 -19.79 -23.28 -5.57
N SER A 102 -20.12 -23.09 -4.28
CA SER A 102 -19.74 -24.02 -3.22
C SER A 102 -20.36 -25.40 -3.45
N ASN A 103 -21.61 -25.48 -3.91
CA ASN A 103 -22.24 -26.75 -4.27
C ASN A 103 -21.61 -27.39 -5.53
N LYS A 104 -21.27 -26.61 -6.56
CA LYS A 104 -20.55 -27.12 -7.75
C LYS A 104 -19.16 -27.64 -7.40
N LYS A 105 -18.41 -26.95 -6.54
CA LYS A 105 -17.11 -27.42 -6.01
C LYS A 105 -17.25 -28.69 -5.18
N ASN A 106 -18.29 -28.80 -4.36
CA ASN A 106 -18.57 -30.01 -3.56
C ASN A 106 -18.98 -31.22 -4.42
N VAL A 107 -19.76 -31.01 -5.49
CA VAL A 107 -20.13 -32.07 -6.43
C VAL A 107 -18.93 -32.51 -7.28
N SER A 108 -18.09 -31.58 -7.72
CA SER A 108 -16.81 -31.86 -8.41
C SER A 108 -15.86 -32.66 -7.51
N ASN A 109 -15.69 -32.25 -6.26
CA ASN A 109 -14.86 -32.96 -5.27
C ASN A 109 -15.42 -34.36 -4.97
N ARG A 110 -16.74 -34.55 -4.88
CA ARG A 110 -17.36 -35.88 -4.73
C ARG A 110 -17.14 -36.78 -5.95
N LYS A 111 -17.18 -36.24 -7.18
CA LYS A 111 -16.89 -37.00 -8.40
C LYS A 111 -15.41 -37.39 -8.49
N ASN A 112 -14.50 -36.50 -8.08
CA ASN A 112 -13.07 -36.78 -8.02
C ASN A 112 -12.71 -37.79 -6.91
N LEU A 113 -13.40 -37.75 -5.77
CA LEU A 113 -13.25 -38.74 -4.69
C LEU A 113 -13.74 -40.13 -5.12
N LYS A 114 -14.87 -40.20 -5.85
CA LYS A 114 -15.38 -41.46 -6.42
C LYS A 114 -14.45 -42.04 -7.50
N LYS A 115 -13.83 -41.20 -8.35
CA LYS A 115 -12.81 -41.63 -9.33
C LYS A 115 -11.49 -42.09 -8.65
N LYS A 116 -11.10 -41.47 -7.54
CA LYS A 116 -9.93 -41.90 -6.75
C LYS A 116 -10.19 -43.22 -6.01
N ASN A 117 -11.41 -43.44 -5.55
CA ASN A 117 -11.81 -44.68 -4.87
C ASN A 117 -12.07 -45.85 -5.83
N SER A 118 -12.50 -45.61 -7.07
CA SER A 118 -12.60 -46.68 -8.08
C SER A 118 -11.23 -47.13 -8.61
N LYS A 119 -10.24 -46.22 -8.72
CA LYS A 119 -8.85 -46.58 -9.07
C LYS A 119 -8.07 -47.28 -7.95
N LYS A 120 -8.56 -47.22 -6.69
CA LYS A 120 -7.91 -47.87 -5.54
C LYS A 120 -8.53 -49.23 -5.18
N ARG A 121 -9.56 -49.68 -5.91
CA ARG A 121 -10.24 -50.98 -5.72
C ARG A 121 -9.80 -52.09 -6.69
N THR A 122 -8.88 -51.81 -7.62
CA THR A 122 -8.33 -52.81 -8.57
C THR A 122 -6.88 -53.19 -8.30
N LYS A 123 -6.30 -52.82 -7.15
CA LYS A 123 -5.04 -53.42 -6.68
C LYS A 123 -5.15 -53.73 -5.19
N THR A 124 -4.66 -54.92 -4.84
CA THR A 124 -4.53 -55.58 -3.53
C THR A 124 -5.80 -56.17 -2.91
N SER A 125 -6.04 -57.46 -3.22
CA SER A 125 -6.49 -58.44 -2.23
C SER A 125 -5.31 -58.80 -1.30
N ASP A 126 -5.67 -59.31 -0.12
CA ASP A 126 -4.85 -60.04 0.86
C ASP A 126 -3.80 -59.28 1.67
N SER A 127 -4.20 -58.80 2.85
CA SER A 127 -3.91 -59.53 4.11
C SER A 127 -4.08 -58.62 5.35
N ASN A 128 -4.75 -59.23 6.33
CA ASN A 128 -4.72 -59.03 7.78
C ASN A 128 -5.13 -57.70 8.44
N ASP A 129 -6.24 -57.87 9.15
CA ASP A 129 -6.73 -57.18 10.34
C ASP A 129 -5.65 -56.74 11.33
N LYS A 130 -5.60 -55.42 11.55
CA LYS A 130 -5.38 -54.71 12.84
C LYS A 130 -5.00 -53.25 12.57
N LYS A 131 -5.87 -52.46 11.94
CA LYS A 131 -5.72 -50.98 11.85
C LYS A 131 -6.99 -50.23 11.49
N LYS A 132 -8.17 -50.81 11.75
CA LYS A 132 -9.47 -50.25 11.32
C LYS A 132 -10.18 -49.40 12.38
N ILE A 133 -9.73 -49.42 13.65
CA ILE A 133 -10.45 -48.74 14.76
C ILE A 133 -9.87 -47.35 15.10
N LYS A 134 -8.63 -47.04 14.73
CA LYS A 134 -7.99 -45.74 15.08
C LYS A 134 -8.17 -44.63 14.03
N LYS A 135 -8.63 -44.95 12.81
CA LYS A 135 -8.77 -43.99 11.70
C LYS A 135 -10.19 -43.45 11.49
N GLN A 136 -11.20 -44.09 12.10
CA GLN A 136 -12.59 -43.61 12.07
C GLN A 136 -12.92 -42.59 13.17
N LYS A 137 -12.18 -42.59 14.30
CA LYS A 137 -12.33 -41.58 15.36
C LYS A 137 -11.84 -40.18 14.95
N LEU A 138 -10.70 -40.08 14.25
CA LEU A 138 -10.15 -38.79 13.84
C LEU A 138 -10.98 -38.05 12.77
N ILE A 139 -11.80 -38.76 11.98
CA ILE A 139 -12.61 -38.17 10.91
C ILE A 139 -13.94 -37.62 11.46
N HIS A 140 -14.49 -38.22 12.50
CA HIS A 140 -15.70 -37.72 13.17
C HIS A 140 -15.43 -36.47 14.02
N GLU A 141 -14.23 -36.36 14.60
CA GLU A 141 -13.83 -35.20 15.41
C GLU A 141 -13.58 -33.94 14.55
N SER A 142 -13.02 -34.09 13.35
CA SER A 142 -12.81 -32.97 12.42
C SER A 142 -14.11 -32.43 11.79
N ILE A 143 -15.18 -33.22 11.72
CA ILE A 143 -16.46 -32.81 11.12
C ILE A 143 -17.33 -32.04 12.13
N ASN A 144 -17.25 -32.37 13.43
CA ASN A 144 -17.98 -31.64 14.48
C ASN A 144 -17.38 -30.25 14.75
N VAL A 145 -16.05 -30.10 14.75
CA VAL A 145 -15.38 -28.81 14.99
C VAL A 145 -15.70 -27.78 13.89
N GLU A 146 -15.96 -28.22 12.66
CA GLU A 146 -16.30 -27.34 11.53
C GLU A 146 -17.81 -27.00 11.46
N GLN A 147 -18.67 -27.84 12.07
CA GLN A 147 -20.09 -27.56 12.26
C GLN A 147 -20.35 -26.63 13.45
N ASP A 148 -19.57 -26.74 14.52
CA ASP A 148 -19.66 -25.84 15.68
C ASP A 148 -19.16 -24.42 15.35
N LYS A 149 -18.10 -24.30 14.53
CA LYS A 149 -17.66 -22.99 14.00
C LYS A 149 -18.69 -22.33 13.07
N LYS A 150 -19.54 -23.11 12.39
CA LYS A 150 -20.64 -22.57 11.56
C LYS A 150 -21.83 -22.09 12.40
N ARG A 151 -22.13 -22.75 13.52
CA ARG A 151 -23.20 -22.31 14.45
C ARG A 151 -22.83 -21.05 15.23
N ILE A 152 -21.55 -20.86 15.56
CA ILE A 152 -21.08 -19.65 16.27
C ILE A 152 -21.20 -18.40 15.37
N VAL A 153 -20.88 -18.52 14.08
CA VAL A 153 -20.96 -17.40 13.13
C VAL A 153 -22.40 -17.04 12.72
N GLU A 154 -23.32 -18.02 12.72
CA GLU A 154 -24.76 -17.77 12.47
C GLU A 154 -25.46 -17.11 13.68
N ASN A 155 -25.00 -17.35 14.91
CA ASN A 155 -25.54 -16.72 16.12
C ASN A 155 -24.99 -15.30 16.36
N GLU A 156 -23.75 -14.99 15.98
CA GLU A 156 -23.18 -13.64 16.15
C GLU A 156 -23.72 -12.62 15.12
N THR A 157 -24.22 -13.09 13.96
CA THR A 157 -24.77 -12.19 12.92
C THR A 157 -26.28 -11.98 12.99
N SER A 158 -26.99 -12.73 13.84
CA SER A 158 -28.42 -12.56 14.10
C SER A 158 -28.74 -11.60 15.25
N LEU A 159 -27.73 -11.11 15.98
CA LEU A 159 -27.90 -10.19 17.12
C LEU A 159 -27.82 -8.69 16.76
N LEU A 160 -27.54 -8.32 15.50
CA LEU A 160 -27.25 -6.93 15.11
C LEU A 160 -28.36 -6.23 14.31
N LEU A 161 -29.54 -6.83 14.14
CA LEU A 161 -30.61 -6.25 13.31
C LEU A 161 -32.03 -6.62 13.81
N THR A 162 -32.37 -6.27 15.05
CA THR A 162 -33.77 -5.93 15.42
C THR A 162 -33.80 -4.95 16.59
N GLU A 163 -34.67 -3.95 16.43
CA GLU A 163 -34.88 -2.69 17.17
C GLU A 163 -35.57 -2.82 18.56
N PRO A 164 -35.82 -1.70 19.29
CA PRO A 164 -35.96 -1.67 20.75
C PRO A 164 -37.40 -1.79 21.29
N ILE A 165 -37.50 -1.79 22.63
CA ILE A 165 -38.65 -1.50 23.51
C ILE A 165 -39.56 -2.69 23.91
N LYS A 166 -39.70 -2.83 25.24
CA LYS A 166 -40.74 -3.52 26.04
C LYS A 166 -40.73 -5.05 26.09
N ARG A 167 -40.23 -5.58 27.20
CA ARG A 167 -40.99 -6.28 28.26
C ARG A 167 -40.03 -7.10 29.14
N VAL A 168 -39.79 -6.60 30.35
CA VAL A 168 -39.36 -7.45 31.47
C VAL A 168 -40.63 -7.83 32.22
N THR A 169 -41.00 -9.10 32.12
CA THR A 169 -41.85 -9.85 33.05
C THR A 169 -41.49 -11.31 32.81
N GLN A 170 -40.60 -11.82 33.67
CA GLN A 170 -40.91 -12.81 34.70
C GLN A 170 -40.90 -14.23 34.14
N GLU A 171 -39.89 -15.01 34.55
CA GLU A 171 -40.12 -16.24 35.31
C GLU A 171 -38.79 -16.73 35.89
N GLY A 172 -38.83 -16.99 37.18
CA GLY A 172 -37.70 -17.28 38.06
C GLY A 172 -38.21 -17.27 39.49
N GLU A 173 -39.24 -18.10 39.71
CA GLU A 173 -39.89 -18.35 40.98
C GLU A 173 -38.86 -18.72 42.07
N LYS A 174 -38.90 -17.98 43.18
CA LYS A 174 -38.72 -18.58 44.50
C LYS A 174 -39.78 -17.99 45.44
N ILE A 175 -40.64 -18.92 45.85
CA ILE A 175 -41.81 -18.77 46.70
C ILE A 175 -41.43 -18.23 48.08
N LEU A 176 -42.13 -17.19 48.54
CA LEU A 176 -42.58 -17.06 49.94
C LEU A 176 -43.68 -15.98 50.07
N LYS A 177 -44.93 -16.48 50.02
CA LYS A 177 -46.19 -16.02 50.64
C LYS A 177 -46.37 -14.54 51.01
N VAL A 178 -47.38 -13.90 50.40
CA VAL A 178 -48.22 -12.87 51.06
C VAL A 178 -49.69 -13.18 50.74
N GLU A 179 -50.53 -13.21 51.77
CA GLU A 179 -51.98 -13.36 51.71
C GLU A 179 -52.65 -12.13 51.07
N GLU A 180 -53.72 -12.40 50.31
CA GLU A 180 -54.53 -11.45 49.54
C GLU A 180 -55.56 -10.68 50.38
N LEU A 181 -56.06 -9.57 49.79
CA LEU A 181 -57.43 -9.01 49.76
C LEU A 181 -57.50 -7.49 50.07
N PRO A 182 -58.51 -6.74 49.58
CA PRO A 182 -58.55 -6.19 48.22
C PRO A 182 -58.90 -4.67 48.18
N SER A 183 -59.02 -4.15 46.97
CA SER A 183 -59.53 -2.85 46.56
C SER A 183 -60.73 -2.29 47.33
N GLU A 184 -60.79 -0.95 47.49
CA GLU A 184 -61.78 -0.10 46.79
C GLU A 184 -61.63 1.40 47.11
N LYS A 185 -61.71 2.22 46.04
CA LYS A 185 -62.38 3.52 45.88
C LYS A 185 -61.99 4.76 46.72
N GLU A 186 -61.93 5.85 45.95
CA GLU A 186 -61.79 7.25 46.35
C GLU A 186 -62.84 7.69 47.38
N SER A 187 -62.40 8.46 48.39
CA SER A 187 -63.21 9.55 48.92
C SER A 187 -62.36 10.73 49.38
N VAL A 188 -62.95 11.89 49.12
CA VAL A 188 -62.62 13.29 49.36
C VAL A 188 -62.04 13.59 50.77
N ILE A 189 -61.21 14.64 50.80
CA ILE A 189 -60.54 15.32 51.92
C ILE A 189 -61.52 15.75 53.02
N ASP A 190 -61.10 15.66 54.30
CA ASP A 190 -61.58 16.59 55.32
C ASP A 190 -60.45 16.96 56.32
N ILE A 191 -60.36 18.25 56.62
CA ILE A 191 -59.37 18.89 57.47
C ILE A 191 -60.09 19.24 58.76
N THR A 192 -59.73 18.64 59.89
CA THR A 192 -59.94 19.22 61.24
C THR A 192 -59.25 18.34 62.28
N ASP A 193 -58.14 18.85 62.82
CA ASP A 193 -57.92 18.99 64.28
C ASP A 193 -56.45 19.37 64.52
N ILE A 194 -56.25 20.67 64.80
CA ILE A 194 -55.02 21.21 65.37
C ILE A 194 -55.12 21.06 66.88
N GLU A 195 -54.15 20.40 67.50
CA GLU A 195 -53.75 20.72 68.87
C GLU A 195 -52.24 20.91 68.97
N ASP A 196 -51.88 22.10 69.45
CA ASP A 196 -50.57 22.53 69.90
C ASP A 196 -50.06 21.64 71.04
N GLN A 197 -48.87 21.05 70.90
CA GLN A 197 -48.03 20.70 72.06
C GLN A 197 -46.61 21.22 71.87
N ARG A 198 -46.32 22.27 72.64
CA ARG A 198 -44.96 22.75 72.94
C ARG A 198 -44.14 21.61 73.54
N ILE A 199 -43.05 21.21 72.89
CA ILE A 199 -41.99 20.45 73.55
C ILE A 199 -40.92 21.42 74.05
N ILE A 200 -40.82 21.46 75.37
CA ILE A 200 -39.77 22.11 76.15
C ILE A 200 -38.43 21.41 75.86
N VAL A 201 -37.41 22.21 75.58
CA VAL A 201 -36.02 21.81 75.38
C VAL A 201 -35.40 21.30 76.69
N PRO A 202 -34.77 20.11 76.74
CA PRO A 202 -33.74 19.83 77.72
C PRO A 202 -32.40 20.37 77.20
N ALA A 203 -31.83 21.29 77.97
CA ALA A 203 -30.48 21.80 77.74
C ALA A 203 -29.44 20.71 78.02
N SER A 204 -28.35 20.76 77.25
CA SER A 204 -27.09 20.03 77.38
C SER A 204 -27.05 18.58 76.89
N ALA A 205 -27.16 18.41 75.58
CA ALA A 205 -26.27 17.51 74.85
C ALA A 205 -25.55 18.34 73.78
N THR A 206 -24.22 18.36 73.85
CA THR A 206 -23.33 19.00 72.88
C THR A 206 -23.74 18.54 71.48
N LYS A 207 -24.37 19.42 70.69
CA LYS A 207 -24.73 19.12 69.29
C LYS A 207 -23.43 18.90 68.51
N GLN A 208 -23.01 17.65 68.37
CA GLN A 208 -22.28 17.25 67.18
C GLN A 208 -23.19 17.57 66.00
N GLN A 209 -22.78 18.56 65.22
CA GLN A 209 -23.44 19.00 64.00
C GLN A 209 -23.51 17.78 63.08
N SER A 210 -24.71 17.24 62.87
CA SER A 210 -24.95 16.22 61.86
C SER A 210 -24.53 16.81 60.52
N GLU A 211 -23.48 16.24 59.91
CA GLU A 211 -22.99 16.62 58.60
C GLU A 211 -24.15 16.48 57.60
N ILE A 212 -24.45 17.54 56.85
CA ILE A 212 -25.54 17.52 55.86
C ILE A 212 -25.13 16.52 54.77
N ASP A 213 -25.98 15.52 54.50
CA ASP A 213 -25.76 14.60 53.40
C ASP A 213 -26.18 15.27 52.08
N TRP A 214 -25.24 16.01 51.49
CA TRP A 214 -25.44 16.74 50.24
C TRP A 214 -25.85 15.85 49.07
N ILE A 215 -25.47 14.57 49.08
CA ILE A 215 -25.78 13.62 48.01
C ILE A 215 -27.28 13.30 48.04
N SER A 216 -27.86 13.12 49.22
CA SER A 216 -29.31 12.89 49.37
C SER A 216 -30.16 14.08 48.92
N SER A 217 -29.61 15.30 49.03
CA SER A 217 -30.27 16.55 48.62
C SER A 217 -30.06 16.92 47.15
N LEU A 218 -29.30 16.11 46.40
CA LEU A 218 -29.00 16.38 44.99
C LEU A 218 -30.09 15.79 44.08
N GLU A 219 -30.80 16.67 43.38
CA GLU A 219 -31.70 16.28 42.28
C GLU A 219 -30.96 16.40 40.94
N ILE A 220 -30.81 15.29 40.22
CA ILE A 220 -30.15 15.24 38.92
C ILE A 220 -31.22 15.18 37.80
N PRO A 221 -31.46 16.28 37.06
CA PRO A 221 -32.50 16.32 36.03
C PRO A 221 -32.17 15.43 34.83
N TYR A 222 -30.89 15.26 34.50
CA TYR A 222 -30.40 14.31 33.51
C TYR A 222 -28.91 14.02 33.73
N GLU A 223 -28.50 12.78 33.48
CA GLU A 223 -27.10 12.33 33.54
C GLU A 223 -26.49 12.21 32.13
N ARG A 224 -25.19 12.49 32.01
CA ARG A 224 -24.45 12.28 30.77
C ARG A 224 -23.99 10.83 30.68
N VAL A 225 -23.78 10.34 29.46
CA VAL A 225 -23.32 8.95 29.19
C VAL A 225 -22.05 8.60 29.97
N ILE A 226 -21.13 9.56 30.19
CA ILE A 226 -19.90 9.33 30.97
C ILE A 226 -20.15 8.96 32.44
N MET A 227 -21.32 9.32 33.00
CA MET A 227 -21.73 8.97 34.36
C MET A 227 -22.25 7.54 34.49
N GLU A 228 -22.42 6.80 33.39
CA GLU A 228 -22.64 5.35 33.43
C GLU A 228 -21.43 4.61 34.01
N ASN A 229 -20.24 5.21 33.94
CA ASN A 229 -19.06 4.69 34.61
C ASN A 229 -19.13 4.91 36.13
N LYS A 230 -19.20 3.80 36.87
CA LYS A 230 -19.33 3.81 38.34
C LYS A 230 -18.20 4.56 39.05
N GLN A 231 -16.96 4.41 38.59
CA GLN A 231 -15.81 5.09 39.20
C GLN A 231 -15.92 6.61 39.06
N ILE A 232 -16.22 7.09 37.85
CA ILE A 232 -16.39 8.52 37.58
C ILE A 232 -17.56 9.08 38.37
N LYS A 233 -18.67 8.34 38.43
CA LYS A 233 -19.85 8.74 39.19
C LYS A 233 -19.53 8.87 40.69
N ASP A 234 -18.88 7.87 41.27
CA ASP A 234 -18.52 7.87 42.69
C ASP A 234 -17.54 9.01 43.03
N GLU A 235 -16.56 9.28 42.18
CA GLU A 235 -15.61 10.39 42.36
C GLU A 235 -16.25 11.76 42.16
N THR A 236 -17.16 11.87 41.19
CA THR A 236 -17.96 13.09 40.94
C THR A 236 -18.82 13.42 42.17
N LEU A 237 -19.51 12.44 42.74
CA LEU A 237 -20.32 12.62 43.94
C LEU A 237 -19.49 12.98 45.18
N LYS A 238 -18.29 12.38 45.33
CA LYS A 238 -17.35 12.74 46.41
C LYS A 238 -16.85 14.18 46.28
N LEU A 239 -16.45 14.59 45.08
CA LEU A 239 -16.01 15.97 44.85
C LEU A 239 -17.16 16.95 45.03
N TYR A 240 -18.36 16.64 44.53
CA TYR A 240 -19.56 17.42 44.77
C TYR A 240 -19.82 17.66 46.26
N ALA A 241 -19.85 16.60 47.07
CA ALA A 241 -20.05 16.73 48.52
C ALA A 241 -18.94 17.58 49.18
N THR A 242 -17.70 17.43 48.71
CA THR A 242 -16.56 18.23 49.18
C THR A 242 -16.73 19.71 48.87
N LEU A 243 -17.18 20.06 47.66
CA LEU A 243 -17.41 21.44 47.25
C LEU A 243 -18.59 22.05 48.03
N CYS A 244 -19.68 21.30 48.22
CA CYS A 244 -20.82 21.75 49.03
C CYS A 244 -20.43 21.98 50.50
N ASN A 245 -19.71 21.04 51.12
CA ASN A 245 -19.20 21.18 52.48
C ASN A 245 -18.26 22.38 52.62
N PHE A 246 -17.32 22.55 51.68
CA PHE A 246 -16.42 23.70 51.68
C PHE A 246 -17.19 25.01 51.59
N THR A 247 -18.15 25.10 50.68
CA THR A 247 -18.93 26.31 50.45
C THR A 247 -19.80 26.64 51.66
N ASP A 248 -20.51 25.65 52.22
CA ASP A 248 -21.35 25.85 53.40
C ASP A 248 -20.52 26.28 54.62
N ASN A 249 -19.32 25.73 54.81
CA ASN A 249 -18.40 26.14 55.88
C ASN A 249 -17.85 27.56 55.67
N GLU A 250 -17.57 27.96 54.43
CA GLU A 250 -17.14 29.33 54.13
C GLU A 250 -18.29 30.34 54.30
N LEU A 251 -19.51 30.01 53.89
CA LEU A 251 -20.69 30.86 54.07
C LEU A 251 -21.07 31.01 55.55
N LYS A 252 -20.90 29.96 56.37
CA LYS A 252 -21.17 30.01 57.81
C LYS A 252 -20.33 31.05 58.54
N LYS A 253 -19.14 31.39 58.02
CA LYS A 253 -18.30 32.48 58.56
C LYS A 253 -19.01 33.84 58.48
N ASP A 254 -19.85 34.02 57.46
CA ASP A 254 -20.65 35.21 57.22
C ASP A 254 -22.12 35.03 57.69
N LYS A 255 -22.38 34.06 58.58
CA LYS A 255 -23.70 33.71 59.14
C LYS A 255 -24.77 33.34 58.08
N GLN A 256 -24.36 32.79 56.94
CA GLN A 256 -25.25 32.22 55.94
C GLN A 256 -24.97 30.73 55.77
N THR A 257 -25.96 29.94 55.35
CA THR A 257 -25.75 28.54 54.94
C THR A 257 -25.89 28.40 53.44
N LEU A 258 -25.35 27.32 52.88
CA LEU A 258 -25.52 27.01 51.45
C LEU A 258 -27.01 26.78 51.12
N LEU A 259 -27.79 26.19 52.02
CA LEU A 259 -29.23 26.01 51.85
C LEU A 259 -29.97 27.36 51.78
N ASP A 260 -29.62 28.33 52.64
CA ASP A 260 -30.22 29.68 52.59
C ASP A 260 -29.97 30.37 51.23
N VAL A 261 -28.81 30.10 50.63
CA VAL A 261 -28.45 30.63 49.31
C VAL A 261 -29.21 29.88 48.22
N CYS A 262 -29.32 28.56 48.30
CA CYS A 262 -30.13 27.74 47.40
C CYS A 262 -31.60 28.19 47.40
N ASP A 263 -32.19 28.44 48.57
CA ASP A 263 -33.59 28.88 48.72
C ASP A 263 -33.83 30.28 48.13
N LYS A 264 -32.87 31.20 48.30
CA LYS A 264 -32.90 32.54 47.69
C LYS A 264 -32.76 32.49 46.18
N TRP A 265 -31.94 31.56 45.67
CA TRP A 265 -31.66 31.42 44.24
C TRP A 265 -32.77 30.67 43.49
N GLY A 266 -33.45 29.74 44.16
CA GLY A 266 -34.42 28.80 43.60
C GLY A 266 -35.79 29.36 43.21
N GLN A 267 -36.01 30.68 43.21
CA GLN A 267 -37.34 31.24 42.92
C GLN A 267 -37.63 31.59 41.45
N ASN A 268 -36.70 31.36 40.50
CA ASN A 268 -37.00 31.61 39.07
C ASN A 268 -36.23 30.61 38.17
N ASN A 269 -36.95 29.81 37.36
CA ASN A 269 -36.48 28.92 36.27
C ASN A 269 -35.82 27.56 36.59
N PHE A 270 -36.11 26.61 35.69
CA PHE A 270 -35.62 25.21 35.64
C PHE A 270 -34.09 25.04 35.63
N TYR A 271 -33.34 26.08 35.26
CA TYR A 271 -31.87 26.09 35.21
C TYR A 271 -31.20 26.63 36.50
N ASN A 272 -31.99 27.07 37.49
CA ASN A 272 -31.49 27.70 38.72
C ASN A 272 -31.34 26.71 39.89
N ASN A 273 -31.05 25.44 39.61
CA ASN A 273 -30.68 24.50 40.66
C ASN A 273 -29.19 24.66 41.00
N LEU A 274 -28.91 25.35 42.09
CA LEU A 274 -27.54 25.62 42.52
C LEU A 274 -26.80 24.34 42.94
N LEU A 275 -27.49 23.37 43.56
CA LEU A 275 -26.89 22.07 43.92
C LEU A 275 -26.51 21.27 42.66
N TYR A 276 -27.36 21.28 41.64
CA TYR A 276 -27.01 20.69 40.35
C TYR A 276 -25.84 21.43 39.67
N THR A 277 -25.71 22.74 39.88
CA THR A 277 -24.57 23.53 39.38
C THR A 277 -23.27 23.08 40.03
N PHE A 278 -23.26 22.83 41.35
CA PHE A 278 -22.13 22.23 42.04
C PHE A 278 -21.79 20.83 41.50
N TYR A 279 -22.81 20.02 41.22
CA TYR A 279 -22.62 18.70 40.61
C TYR A 279 -21.95 18.80 39.23
N CYS A 280 -22.40 19.72 38.36
CA CYS A 280 -21.81 19.97 37.05
C CYS A 280 -20.36 20.45 37.14
N ILE A 281 -20.04 21.28 38.14
CA ILE A 281 -18.66 21.72 38.40
C ILE A 281 -17.78 20.53 38.79
N ALA A 282 -18.25 19.69 39.71
CA ALA A 282 -17.55 18.48 40.13
C ALA A 282 -17.34 17.52 38.95
N GLU A 283 -18.38 17.27 38.15
CA GLU A 283 -18.32 16.45 36.94
C GLU A 283 -17.24 16.99 35.97
N GLY A 284 -17.19 18.30 35.74
CA GLY A 284 -16.17 18.89 34.87
C GLY A 284 -14.75 18.62 35.38
N HIS A 285 -14.47 18.79 36.67
CA HIS A 285 -13.14 18.53 37.22
C HIS A 285 -12.74 17.05 37.21
N VAL A 286 -13.67 16.15 37.54
CA VAL A 286 -13.42 14.70 37.53
C VAL A 286 -13.23 14.19 36.10
N THR A 287 -14.10 14.60 35.18
CA THR A 287 -14.00 14.17 33.78
C THR A 287 -12.76 14.71 33.09
N VAL A 288 -12.29 15.92 33.42
CA VAL A 288 -10.99 16.43 32.94
C VAL A 288 -9.82 15.66 33.55
N ALA A 289 -9.90 15.22 34.81
CA ALA A 289 -8.86 14.41 35.44
C ALA A 289 -8.71 13.04 34.77
N HIS A 290 -9.83 12.47 34.29
CA HIS A 290 -9.90 11.12 33.72
C HIS A 290 -9.92 11.06 32.19
N SER A 291 -10.27 12.12 31.48
CA SER A 291 -10.40 12.10 30.01
C SER A 291 -10.02 13.44 29.37
N ILE A 292 -9.12 13.39 28.38
CA ILE A 292 -8.73 14.54 27.57
C ILE A 292 -9.78 14.83 26.47
N LYS A 293 -10.58 13.82 26.09
CA LYS A 293 -11.46 13.87 24.90
C LYS A 293 -12.94 14.09 25.20
N HIS A 294 -13.43 13.60 26.33
CA HIS A 294 -14.85 13.61 26.69
C HIS A 294 -15.01 14.17 28.11
N PHE A 295 -14.73 15.46 28.26
CA PHE A 295 -14.94 16.16 29.52
C PHE A 295 -16.09 17.15 29.41
N TYR A 296 -16.76 17.38 30.54
CA TYR A 296 -17.76 18.42 30.63
C TYR A 296 -17.08 19.78 30.84
N ASP A 297 -17.35 20.73 29.95
CA ASP A 297 -16.92 22.12 30.15
C ASP A 297 -17.79 22.78 31.21
N ASN A 298 -17.23 22.97 32.40
CA ASN A 298 -17.90 23.58 33.54
C ASN A 298 -17.80 25.12 33.57
N THR A 299 -17.33 25.77 32.51
CA THR A 299 -17.24 27.24 32.42
C THR A 299 -18.60 27.90 32.64
N PHE A 300 -19.66 27.35 32.03
CA PHE A 300 -21.03 27.87 32.20
C PHE A 300 -21.56 27.65 33.63
N SER A 301 -21.23 26.52 34.26
CA SER A 301 -21.59 26.26 35.65
C SER A 301 -20.90 27.24 36.61
N TYR A 302 -19.64 27.60 36.32
CA TYR A 302 -18.93 28.62 37.08
C TYR A 302 -19.50 30.03 36.89
N SER A 303 -20.05 30.38 35.72
CA SER A 303 -20.76 31.66 35.57
C SER A 303 -22.05 31.70 36.38
N LEU A 304 -22.85 30.63 36.37
CA LEU A 304 -24.06 30.53 37.19
C LEU A 304 -23.74 30.61 38.68
N LEU A 305 -22.65 29.98 39.10
CA LEU A 305 -22.17 30.03 40.47
C LEU A 305 -21.71 31.46 40.85
N GLU A 306 -21.00 32.15 39.96
CA GLU A 306 -20.58 33.54 40.19
C GLU A 306 -21.78 34.48 40.40
N ASP A 307 -22.85 34.29 39.63
CA ASP A 307 -24.07 35.08 39.80
C ASP A 307 -24.78 34.78 41.13
N ALA A 308 -24.69 33.54 41.64
CA ALA A 308 -25.34 33.09 42.86
C ALA A 308 -24.63 33.50 44.16
N ILE A 309 -23.30 33.34 44.22
CA ILE A 309 -22.52 33.49 45.46
C ILE A 309 -21.38 34.50 45.34
N GLY A 310 -21.27 35.16 44.17
CA GLY A 310 -20.27 36.19 43.91
C GLY A 310 -18.90 35.65 43.53
N LYS A 311 -18.17 36.47 42.77
CA LYS A 311 -16.86 36.15 42.20
C LYS A 311 -15.82 35.65 43.22
N LYS A 312 -15.75 36.28 44.39
CA LYS A 312 -14.78 35.94 45.44
C LYS A 312 -14.94 34.52 45.95
N MET A 313 -16.18 34.04 46.10
CA MET A 313 -16.44 32.68 46.57
C MET A 313 -16.25 31.66 45.44
N LYS A 314 -16.68 32.01 44.22
CA LYS A 314 -16.42 31.21 43.02
C LYS A 314 -14.93 30.96 42.78
N ASP A 315 -14.06 31.96 42.95
CA ASP A 315 -12.60 31.80 42.81
C ASP A 315 -12.03 30.81 43.86
N LYS A 316 -12.54 30.82 45.10
CA LYS A 316 -12.14 29.86 46.14
C LYS A 316 -12.57 28.44 45.80
N ILE A 317 -13.81 28.26 45.37
CA ILE A 317 -14.36 26.96 44.98
C ILE A 317 -13.61 26.40 43.77
N GLN A 318 -13.26 27.26 42.80
CA GLN A 318 -12.44 26.89 41.65
C GLN A 318 -11.05 26.39 42.06
N LEU A 319 -10.43 27.01 43.08
CA LEU A 319 -9.15 26.57 43.61
C LEU A 319 -9.25 25.19 44.26
N VAL A 320 -10.31 24.92 45.03
CA VAL A 320 -10.58 23.59 45.61
C VAL A 320 -10.80 22.54 44.52
N GLY A 321 -11.58 22.87 43.48
CA GLY A 321 -11.80 21.99 42.32
C GLY A 321 -10.51 21.64 41.58
N LEU A 322 -9.63 22.63 41.36
CA LEU A 322 -8.32 22.42 40.72
C LEU A 322 -7.35 21.57 41.58
N GLN A 323 -7.37 21.75 42.90
CA GLN A 323 -6.59 20.91 43.82
C GLN A 323 -7.06 19.46 43.77
N ALA A 324 -8.38 19.23 43.86
CA ALA A 324 -8.95 17.89 43.76
C ALA A 324 -8.64 17.24 42.41
N GLN A 325 -8.77 17.97 41.30
CA GLN A 325 -8.41 17.49 39.97
C GLN A 325 -6.94 17.02 39.88
N THR A 326 -6.02 17.75 40.52
CA THR A 326 -4.58 17.40 40.54
C THR A 326 -4.32 16.12 41.33
N VAL A 327 -5.05 15.92 42.45
CA VAL A 327 -4.95 14.70 43.27
C VAL A 327 -5.55 13.49 42.54
N LEU A 328 -6.69 13.67 41.88
CA LEU A 328 -7.34 12.61 41.10
C LEU A 328 -6.45 12.14 39.93
N GLY A 329 -5.83 13.08 39.21
CA GLY A 329 -4.90 12.79 38.12
C GLY A 329 -3.59 12.12 38.54
N THR A 330 -3.26 12.08 39.84
CA THR A 330 -1.99 11.50 40.34
C THR A 330 -2.16 10.19 41.12
N LYS A 331 -3.36 9.85 41.61
CA LYS A 331 -3.57 8.70 42.51
C LYS A 331 -4.39 7.54 41.97
N ILE A 332 -5.12 7.69 40.87
CA ILE A 332 -6.14 6.69 40.49
C ILE A 332 -5.93 6.23 39.04
N LYS A 333 -5.64 4.94 38.85
CA LYS A 333 -5.68 4.30 37.53
C LYS A 333 -7.15 4.16 37.09
N PRO A 334 -7.51 4.53 35.86
CA PRO A 334 -8.85 4.27 35.35
C PRO A 334 -9.10 2.76 35.22
N ASP A 335 -10.35 2.33 35.42
CA ASP A 335 -10.76 0.93 35.22
C ASP A 335 -10.48 0.45 33.77
N SER A 336 -10.12 -0.83 33.63
CA SER A 336 -9.75 -1.49 32.37
C SER A 336 -10.84 -1.41 31.28
N GLN A 337 -12.11 -1.31 31.69
CA GLN A 337 -13.24 -1.09 30.79
C GLN A 337 -13.30 0.37 30.31
N PHE A 338 -12.97 1.34 31.19
CA PHE A 338 -12.89 2.76 30.87
C PHE A 338 -11.70 3.10 29.96
N GLU A 339 -10.56 2.42 30.12
CA GLU A 339 -9.39 2.56 29.23
C GLU A 339 -9.72 2.15 27.78
N LYS A 340 -10.53 1.09 27.59
CA LYS A 340 -10.98 0.64 26.27
C LYS A 340 -12.05 1.54 25.66
N ASP A 341 -13.02 1.96 26.47
CA ASP A 341 -14.18 2.70 25.99
C ASP A 341 -13.87 4.21 25.81
N ASN A 342 -12.84 4.74 26.48
CA ASN A 342 -12.51 6.18 26.48
C ASN A 342 -11.05 6.53 26.11
N ASN A 343 -10.19 5.57 25.75
CA ASN A 343 -8.80 5.82 25.30
C ASN A 343 -8.02 6.75 26.25
N VAL A 344 -8.10 6.48 27.55
CA VAL A 344 -7.41 7.29 28.56
C VAL A 344 -5.96 6.87 28.64
N LEU A 345 -5.08 7.79 28.25
CA LEU A 345 -3.64 7.70 28.42
C LEU A 345 -3.32 7.72 29.92
N SER A 346 -3.11 6.56 30.53
CA SER A 346 -2.44 6.49 31.83
C SER A 346 -0.99 6.95 31.68
N SER A 347 -0.58 7.80 32.62
CA SER A 347 0.71 8.48 32.62
C SER A 347 1.88 7.49 32.56
N SER A 348 2.85 7.86 31.72
CA SER A 348 4.23 7.35 31.58
C SER A 348 4.60 6.28 30.56
N THR A 349 3.71 5.68 29.75
CA THR A 349 4.22 4.78 28.66
C THR A 349 3.39 4.57 27.39
N GLN A 350 2.15 5.05 27.27
CA GLN A 350 1.32 4.71 26.10
C GLN A 350 0.71 5.92 25.40
N CYS A 351 1.53 6.74 24.74
CA CYS A 351 1.01 7.82 23.91
C CYS A 351 0.33 7.27 22.64
N TRP A 352 -0.66 7.97 22.07
CA TRP A 352 -1.31 7.50 20.81
C TRP A 352 -0.29 7.31 19.68
N TRP A 353 0.73 8.16 19.67
CA TRP A 353 1.84 8.15 18.73
C TRP A 353 3.00 7.26 19.18
N ASP A 354 2.94 6.57 20.33
CA ASP A 354 3.94 5.61 20.79
C ASP A 354 3.35 4.63 21.82
N LYS A 355 2.37 3.83 21.36
CA LYS A 355 1.58 2.94 22.24
C LYS A 355 2.43 1.88 22.94
N ASP A 356 3.52 1.45 22.31
CA ASP A 356 4.40 0.37 22.78
C ASP A 356 5.71 0.92 23.41
N GLY A 357 5.87 2.25 23.44
CA GLY A 357 7.08 2.91 23.94
C GLY A 357 8.33 2.67 23.10
N GLU A 358 8.22 2.05 21.92
CA GLU A 358 9.36 1.71 21.08
C GLU A 358 10.04 2.94 20.48
N LEU A 359 9.27 3.97 20.12
CA LEU A 359 9.83 5.17 19.50
C LEU A 359 10.65 5.98 20.50
N GLN A 360 10.17 6.12 21.73
CA GLN A 360 10.91 6.77 22.81
C GLN A 360 12.18 6.00 23.21
N LYS A 361 12.22 4.67 23.01
CA LYS A 361 13.46 3.88 23.18
C LYS A 361 14.44 4.09 22.03
N LYS A 362 13.95 4.20 20.79
CA LYS A 362 14.77 4.38 19.59
C LYS A 362 15.27 5.81 19.40
N CYS A 363 14.55 6.81 19.89
CA CYS A 363 14.80 8.23 19.62
C CYS A 363 14.61 9.07 20.88
N SER A 364 15.51 10.03 21.10
CA SER A 364 15.36 11.05 22.14
C SER A 364 14.46 12.17 21.64
N PHE A 365 13.28 12.34 22.25
CA PHE A 365 12.40 13.48 22.02
C PHE A 365 12.61 14.54 23.11
N LEU A 366 12.53 15.81 22.72
CA LEU A 366 12.50 16.91 23.70
C LEU A 366 11.13 16.96 24.40
N SER A 367 11.07 17.53 25.61
CA SER A 367 9.80 17.75 26.32
C SER A 367 8.79 18.51 25.47
N SER A 368 9.25 19.51 24.72
CA SER A 368 8.44 20.29 23.79
C SER A 368 7.89 19.46 22.62
N ASP A 369 8.66 18.49 22.13
CA ASP A 369 8.23 17.60 21.06
C ASP A 369 7.13 16.65 21.56
N ILE A 370 7.32 16.08 22.74
CA ILE A 370 6.34 15.21 23.41
C ILE A 370 5.05 16.00 23.68
N TYR A 371 5.18 17.23 24.17
CA TYR A 371 4.05 18.12 24.40
C TYR A 371 3.26 18.36 23.10
N LEU A 372 3.92 18.70 21.99
CA LEU A 372 3.27 18.89 20.69
C LEU A 372 2.52 17.64 20.24
N LEU A 373 3.15 16.47 20.35
CA LEU A 373 2.57 15.20 19.91
C LEU A 373 1.36 14.79 20.78
N ASN A 374 1.43 14.99 22.10
CA ASN A 374 0.35 14.68 23.03
C ASN A 374 -0.88 15.60 22.85
N ASN A 375 -0.67 16.85 22.41
CA ASN A 375 -1.75 17.80 22.15
C ASN A 375 -2.28 17.73 20.71
N THR A 376 -1.65 16.95 19.82
CA THR A 376 -2.12 16.75 18.44
C THR A 376 -3.18 15.66 18.40
N TYR A 377 -4.27 15.86 17.66
CA TYR A 377 -5.26 14.80 17.50
C TYR A 377 -4.67 13.57 16.80
N PHE A 378 -4.97 12.43 17.38
CA PHE A 378 -4.59 11.13 16.88
C PHE A 378 -5.07 10.89 15.43
N ARG A 379 -4.24 10.19 14.66
CA ARG A 379 -4.54 9.79 13.29
C ARG A 379 -4.57 8.28 13.14
N GLU A 380 -5.69 7.80 12.62
CA GLU A 380 -6.05 6.39 12.54
C GLU A 380 -5.91 5.90 11.10
N THR A 381 -4.67 5.83 10.58
CA THR A 381 -4.43 5.26 9.25
C THR A 381 -3.48 4.07 9.34
N ARG A 382 -3.66 3.09 8.44
CA ARG A 382 -2.80 1.88 8.39
C ARG A 382 -1.31 2.19 8.19
N LEU A 383 -0.99 3.39 7.70
CA LEU A 383 0.41 3.83 7.57
C LEU A 383 1.09 4.02 8.93
N TRP A 384 0.32 4.32 9.99
CA TRP A 384 0.83 4.43 11.36
C TRP A 384 1.11 3.07 12.01
N GLU A 385 0.73 1.96 11.37
CA GLU A 385 1.11 0.61 11.80
C GLU A 385 2.57 0.29 11.45
N LEU A 386 3.19 1.07 10.55
CA LEU A 386 4.58 0.87 10.11
C LEU A 386 5.53 1.74 10.96
N PRO A 387 6.35 1.17 11.87
CA PRO A 387 7.10 1.94 12.87
C PRO A 387 8.03 2.99 12.26
N GLU A 388 8.75 2.61 11.20
CA GLU A 388 9.74 3.49 10.56
C GLU A 388 9.08 4.60 9.74
N VAL A 389 7.93 4.31 9.12
CA VAL A 389 7.15 5.32 8.39
C VAL A 389 6.54 6.32 9.36
N LYS A 390 5.97 5.83 10.45
CA LYS A 390 5.44 6.63 11.56
C LYS A 390 6.49 7.58 12.13
N LEU A 391 7.70 7.09 12.37
CA LEU A 391 8.81 7.91 12.86
C LEU A 391 9.14 9.06 11.88
N GLU A 392 9.20 8.77 10.57
CA GLU A 392 9.48 9.78 9.56
C GLU A 392 8.36 10.83 9.43
N ILE A 393 7.10 10.45 9.61
CA ILE A 393 5.98 11.39 9.68
C ILE A 393 6.15 12.35 10.87
N ILE A 394 6.46 11.79 12.05
CA ILE A 394 6.69 12.57 13.27
C ILE A 394 7.86 13.53 13.10
N LYS A 395 8.99 13.07 12.55
CA LYS A 395 10.16 13.93 12.29
C LYS A 395 9.81 15.09 11.36
N LEU A 396 9.10 14.84 10.26
CA LEU A 396 8.68 15.90 9.35
C LEU A 396 7.75 16.90 10.04
N TYR A 397 6.77 16.40 10.80
CA TYR A 397 5.84 17.24 11.58
C TYR A 397 6.57 18.15 12.58
N LEU A 398 7.49 17.58 13.37
CA LEU A 398 8.28 18.33 14.34
C LEU A 398 9.21 19.33 13.66
N ASN A 399 9.77 18.99 12.49
CA ASN A 399 10.58 19.93 11.71
C ASN A 399 9.77 21.15 11.25
N LEU A 400 8.52 20.95 10.78
CA LEU A 400 7.62 22.04 10.43
C LEU A 400 7.30 22.92 11.65
N TRP A 401 7.09 22.32 12.81
CA TRP A 401 6.92 23.09 14.06
C TRP A 401 8.15 23.89 14.45
N LYS A 402 9.36 23.35 14.29
CA LYS A 402 10.59 24.10 14.56
C LYS A 402 10.68 25.38 13.74
N ILE A 403 10.29 25.33 12.46
CA ILE A 403 10.24 26.49 11.56
C ILE A 403 9.23 27.52 12.07
N ILE A 404 8.00 27.08 12.37
CA ILE A 404 6.93 27.94 12.90
C ILE A 404 7.37 28.63 14.20
N LEU A 405 8.01 27.88 15.11
CA LEU A 405 8.46 28.40 16.39
C LEU A 405 9.61 29.41 16.23
N ALA A 406 10.57 29.15 15.34
CA ALA A 406 11.68 30.07 15.06
C ALA A 406 11.19 31.38 14.40
N GLU A 407 10.34 31.28 13.38
CA GLU A 407 9.83 32.46 12.66
C GLU A 407 8.87 33.31 13.49
N SER A 408 8.21 32.72 14.49
CA SER A 408 7.38 33.49 15.44
C SER A 408 8.17 34.48 16.30
N GLU A 409 9.50 34.37 16.36
CA GLU A 409 10.38 35.29 17.09
C GLU A 409 10.87 36.46 16.23
N GLN A 410 10.84 36.29 14.90
CA GLN A 410 11.51 37.19 13.95
C GLN A 410 10.53 38.08 13.18
N LEU A 411 9.25 37.70 13.10
CA LEU A 411 8.26 38.36 12.25
C LEU A 411 7.16 39.04 13.08
N ASP A 412 6.79 40.26 12.68
CA ASP A 412 5.72 41.04 13.34
C ASP A 412 4.32 40.82 12.75
N ASN A 413 4.21 40.13 11.61
CA ASN A 413 2.95 40.03 10.83
C ASN A 413 2.02 38.87 11.25
N TRP A 414 2.17 38.35 12.46
CA TRP A 414 1.33 37.24 12.94
C TRP A 414 -0.05 37.73 13.40
N GLY A 415 -1.08 36.94 13.11
CA GLY A 415 -2.39 37.15 13.72
C GLY A 415 -2.31 37.00 15.24
N LYS A 416 -2.89 37.94 16.00
CA LYS A 416 -2.84 37.99 17.47
C LYS A 416 -3.15 36.64 18.13
N MET A 417 -4.20 35.96 17.68
CA MET A 417 -4.60 34.66 18.23
C MET A 417 -3.60 33.53 17.91
N SER A 418 -3.03 33.51 16.71
CA SER A 418 -2.00 32.53 16.34
C SER A 418 -0.76 32.71 17.21
N LEU A 419 -0.31 33.95 17.41
CA LEU A 419 0.87 34.25 18.22
C LEU A 419 0.65 33.93 19.71
N LEU A 420 -0.57 34.16 20.23
CA LEU A 420 -0.94 33.73 21.58
C LEU A 420 -0.88 32.20 21.72
N SER A 421 -1.44 31.46 20.77
CA SER A 421 -1.35 30.00 20.76
C SER A 421 0.10 29.50 20.69
N ILE A 422 0.93 30.10 19.83
CA ILE A 422 2.35 29.75 19.72
C ILE A 422 3.11 30.03 21.03
N LYS A 423 2.84 31.18 21.68
CA LYS A 423 3.43 31.51 22.99
C LYS A 423 3.03 30.50 24.07
N LYS A 424 1.79 30.01 24.07
CA LYS A 424 1.34 28.95 24.98
C LYS A 424 2.05 27.63 24.70
N ILE A 425 2.17 27.24 23.44
CA ILE A 425 2.90 26.04 23.00
C ILE A 425 4.37 26.10 23.46
N LYS A 426 5.05 27.25 23.30
CA LYS A 426 6.44 27.42 23.76
C LYS A 426 6.61 27.25 25.27
N LYS A 427 5.58 27.61 26.05
CA LYS A 427 5.57 27.47 27.51
C LYS A 427 5.03 26.12 27.99
N GLU A 428 4.69 25.22 27.06
CA GLU A 428 4.04 23.93 27.37
C GLU A 428 2.74 24.12 28.18
N ASP A 429 2.05 25.25 28.00
CA ASP A 429 0.82 25.62 28.73
C ASP A 429 -0.42 25.05 28.04
N ARG A 430 -1.52 24.83 28.76
CA ARG A 430 -2.72 24.16 28.20
C ARG A 430 -3.34 24.96 27.04
N ILE A 431 -3.62 24.27 25.93
CA ILE A 431 -4.26 24.84 24.74
C ILE A 431 -5.75 24.50 24.77
N PHE A 432 -6.61 25.51 24.97
CA PHE A 432 -8.07 25.38 24.95
C PHE A 432 -8.69 26.05 23.71
N ASN A 433 -8.06 25.91 22.54
CA ASN A 433 -8.55 26.56 21.31
C ASN A 433 -8.69 25.57 20.16
N GLU A 434 -9.93 25.32 19.75
CA GLU A 434 -10.29 24.45 18.64
C GLU A 434 -9.55 24.81 17.35
N ARG A 435 -9.34 26.10 17.07
CA ARG A 435 -8.57 26.55 15.88
C ARG A 435 -7.14 26.02 15.91
N THR A 436 -6.51 26.02 17.08
CA THR A 436 -5.11 25.57 17.23
C THR A 436 -5.02 24.05 17.09
N ASN A 437 -5.98 23.32 17.67
CA ASN A 437 -6.02 21.87 17.55
C ASN A 437 -6.29 21.43 16.10
N LYS A 438 -7.19 22.12 15.38
CA LYS A 438 -7.43 21.92 13.95
C LYS A 438 -6.18 22.21 13.12
N PHE A 439 -5.45 23.28 13.44
CA PHE A 439 -4.18 23.60 12.81
C PHE A 439 -3.12 22.50 13.02
N MET A 440 -2.89 22.08 14.26
CA MET A 440 -1.94 21.00 14.60
C MET A 440 -2.27 19.71 13.82
N SER A 441 -3.55 19.36 13.77
CA SER A 441 -4.03 18.18 13.06
C SER A 441 -3.88 18.31 11.55
N ALA A 442 -4.10 19.49 10.99
CA ALA A 442 -3.88 19.80 9.58
C ALA A 442 -2.40 19.66 9.21
N LEU A 443 -1.50 20.21 10.01
CA LEU A 443 -0.05 20.13 9.80
C LEU A 443 0.45 18.68 9.87
N MET A 444 -0.05 17.89 10.82
CA MET A 444 0.24 16.45 10.91
C MET A 444 -0.26 15.69 9.67
N LYS A 445 -1.48 16.00 9.19
CA LYS A 445 -2.05 15.38 8.00
C LYS A 445 -1.26 15.71 6.72
N ILE A 446 -0.78 16.96 6.59
CA ILE A 446 0.10 17.37 5.49
C ILE A 446 1.43 16.61 5.55
N SER A 447 2.03 16.53 6.74
CA SER A 447 3.27 15.77 6.96
C SER A 447 3.11 14.30 6.55
N GLU A 448 2.03 13.65 6.99
CA GLU A 448 1.71 12.28 6.59
C GLU A 448 1.56 12.14 5.06
N ASN A 449 0.86 13.09 4.42
CA ASN A 449 0.65 13.06 2.97
C ASN A 449 1.96 13.19 2.19
N GLU A 450 2.90 14.00 2.67
CA GLU A 450 4.22 14.11 2.03
C GLU A 450 5.06 12.84 2.18
N VAL A 451 4.99 12.18 3.33
CA VAL A 451 5.60 10.84 3.47
C VAL A 451 4.93 9.84 2.51
N ARG A 452 3.59 9.85 2.39
CA ARG A 452 2.86 9.01 1.42
C ARG A 452 3.31 9.27 -0.02
N ASN A 453 3.43 10.52 -0.42
CA ASN A 453 3.84 10.93 -1.77
C ASN A 453 5.27 10.51 -2.11
N SER A 454 6.11 10.33 -1.10
CA SER A 454 7.50 9.87 -1.26
C SER A 454 7.65 8.36 -1.42
N LEU A 455 6.60 7.58 -1.15
CA LEU A 455 6.62 6.12 -1.17
C LEU A 455 5.87 5.55 -2.38
N PRO A 456 6.16 4.30 -2.80
CA PRO A 456 5.43 3.66 -3.89
C PRO A 456 3.94 3.58 -3.56
N LYS A 457 3.10 3.65 -4.60
CA LYS A 457 1.64 3.58 -4.43
C LYS A 457 1.20 2.19 -3.99
N THR A 458 0.55 2.13 -2.84
CA THR A 458 -0.02 0.92 -2.21
C THR A 458 -1.39 1.25 -1.62
N SER A 459 -2.08 0.25 -1.06
CA SER A 459 -3.28 0.47 -0.25
C SER A 459 -3.02 1.37 0.97
N TYR A 460 -1.79 1.41 1.49
CA TYR A 460 -1.44 2.19 2.69
C TYR A 460 -1.00 3.60 2.33
N THR A 461 -0.42 3.82 1.16
CA THR A 461 0.20 5.09 0.72
C THR A 461 -0.65 5.87 -0.28
N LEU A 462 -1.95 5.56 -0.37
CA LEU A 462 -2.90 6.37 -1.15
C LEU A 462 -2.85 7.84 -0.70
N ARG A 463 -2.93 8.76 -1.68
CA ARG A 463 -2.90 10.20 -1.42
C ARG A 463 -4.10 10.61 -0.59
N LEU A 464 -3.86 11.49 0.38
CA LEU A 464 -4.90 12.10 1.19
C LEU A 464 -5.39 13.38 0.50
N ASN A 465 -6.68 13.69 0.66
CA ASN A 465 -7.16 15.03 0.34
C ASN A 465 -6.70 16.00 1.44
N VAL A 466 -5.76 16.89 1.09
CA VAL A 466 -5.14 17.87 1.99
C VAL A 466 -5.59 19.31 1.72
N SER A 467 -6.56 19.55 0.82
CA SER A 467 -6.99 20.91 0.46
C SER A 467 -7.46 21.73 1.67
N GLU A 468 -8.35 21.15 2.49
CA GLU A 468 -8.82 21.77 3.73
C GLU A 468 -7.68 21.96 4.75
N ALA A 469 -6.74 21.01 4.81
CA ALA A 469 -5.62 21.09 5.73
C ALA A 469 -4.68 22.25 5.35
N HIS A 470 -4.39 22.43 4.05
CA HIS A 470 -3.63 23.59 3.57
C HIS A 470 -4.35 24.89 3.89
N HIS A 471 -5.65 24.98 3.64
CA HIS A 471 -6.44 26.17 3.98
C HIS A 471 -6.37 26.50 5.48
N LEU A 472 -6.45 25.50 6.38
CA LEU A 472 -6.31 25.71 7.82
C LEU A 472 -4.91 26.18 8.22
N VAL A 473 -3.86 25.68 7.57
CA VAL A 473 -2.49 26.16 7.77
C VAL A 473 -2.35 27.61 7.29
N ASP A 474 -2.85 27.90 6.10
CA ASP A 474 -2.83 29.22 5.46
C ASP A 474 -3.53 30.30 6.31
N LEU A 475 -4.61 29.93 7.01
CA LEU A 475 -5.31 30.81 7.94
C LEU A 475 -4.55 31.02 9.26
N PHE A 476 -3.66 30.11 9.64
CA PHE A 476 -2.97 30.16 10.93
C PHE A 476 -1.62 30.89 10.84
N VAL A 477 -0.86 30.68 9.77
CA VAL A 477 0.50 31.22 9.60
C VAL A 477 0.57 32.34 8.54
N PRO A 478 1.48 33.32 8.68
CA PRO A 478 1.82 34.30 7.64
C PRO A 478 2.29 33.67 6.33
N ASN A 479 2.21 34.43 5.23
CA ASN A 479 2.62 33.97 3.89
C ASN A 479 4.10 33.56 3.83
N THR A 480 4.99 34.27 4.53
CA THR A 480 6.43 33.95 4.57
C THR A 480 6.69 32.57 5.18
N VAL A 481 6.04 32.27 6.32
CA VAL A 481 6.12 30.97 7.00
C VAL A 481 5.54 29.88 6.11
N ARG A 482 4.44 30.18 5.39
CA ARG A 482 3.82 29.25 4.44
C ARG A 482 4.80 28.86 3.33
N GLU A 483 5.50 29.82 2.75
CA GLU A 483 6.51 29.57 1.73
C GLU A 483 7.64 28.68 2.25
N ASN A 484 8.12 28.94 3.48
CA ASN A 484 9.16 28.12 4.11
C ASN A 484 8.68 26.70 4.41
N ILE A 485 7.44 26.53 4.89
CA ILE A 485 6.80 25.21 5.04
C ILE A 485 6.76 24.50 3.68
N THR A 486 6.30 25.18 2.62
CA THR A 486 6.25 24.60 1.27
C THR A 486 7.63 24.21 0.75
N GLN A 487 8.66 25.02 0.99
CA GLN A 487 10.05 24.70 0.61
C GLN A 487 10.56 23.45 1.33
N VAL A 488 10.29 23.31 2.63
CA VAL A 488 10.67 22.11 3.39
C VAL A 488 9.92 20.87 2.91
N LEU A 489 8.63 20.98 2.61
CA LEU A 489 7.86 19.87 2.06
C LEU A 489 8.35 19.46 0.66
N ASN A 490 8.65 20.42 -0.22
CA ASN A 490 9.15 20.14 -1.57
C ASN A 490 10.55 19.50 -1.55
N SER A 491 11.43 19.96 -0.66
CA SER A 491 12.79 19.44 -0.53
C SER A 491 12.86 18.10 0.22
N TYR A 492 11.83 17.74 0.99
CA TYR A 492 11.79 16.51 1.79
C TYR A 492 12.06 15.24 0.97
N LYS A 493 11.50 15.13 -0.24
CA LYS A 493 11.73 13.97 -1.11
C LYS A 493 13.17 13.91 -1.64
N GLN A 494 13.77 15.07 -1.91
CA GLN A 494 15.09 15.18 -2.52
C GLN A 494 16.22 14.98 -1.50
N ASN A 495 16.02 15.45 -0.28
CA ASN A 495 17.04 15.44 0.77
C ASN A 495 17.12 14.14 1.58
N ARG A 496 16.31 13.13 1.24
CA ARG A 496 16.30 11.85 1.97
C ARG A 496 17.48 10.97 1.57
N THR A 497 18.22 10.49 2.56
CA THR A 497 19.33 9.54 2.32
C THR A 497 18.82 8.20 1.78
N LYS A 498 19.65 7.52 0.98
CA LYS A 498 19.36 6.17 0.45
C LYS A 498 18.94 5.20 1.57
N LYS A 499 19.65 5.25 2.71
CA LYS A 499 19.38 4.44 3.91
C LYS A 499 17.98 4.64 4.48
N VAL A 500 17.50 5.87 4.60
CA VAL A 500 16.14 6.13 5.09
C VAL A 500 15.11 5.65 4.07
N LYS A 501 15.35 5.85 2.76
CA LYS A 501 14.45 5.35 1.71
C LYS A 501 14.33 3.81 1.77
N GLU A 502 15.45 3.12 1.90
CA GLU A 502 15.53 1.66 2.04
C GLU A 502 14.78 1.16 3.29
N MET A 503 14.99 1.81 4.44
CA MET A 503 14.32 1.46 5.70
C MET A 503 12.79 1.53 5.58
N LEU A 504 12.28 2.61 4.98
CA LEU A 504 10.83 2.79 4.77
C LEU A 504 10.26 1.75 3.80
N LEU A 505 10.98 1.48 2.71
CA LEU A 505 10.58 0.48 1.72
C LEU A 505 10.61 -0.94 2.28
N THR A 506 11.60 -1.26 3.13
CA THR A 506 11.68 -2.55 3.81
C THR A 506 10.45 -2.77 4.69
N ASN A 507 10.00 -1.73 5.40
CA ASN A 507 8.78 -1.78 6.21
C ASN A 507 7.54 -2.07 5.35
N LEU A 508 7.40 -1.37 4.21
CA LEU A 508 6.31 -1.62 3.26
C LEU A 508 6.37 -3.01 2.64
N TYR A 509 7.56 -3.45 2.25
CA TYR A 509 7.82 -4.75 1.62
C TYR A 509 7.49 -5.92 2.55
N ASN A 510 7.72 -5.78 3.86
CA ASN A 510 7.37 -6.79 4.86
C ASN A 510 5.93 -6.67 5.38
N SER A 511 5.15 -5.69 4.89
CA SER A 511 3.77 -5.45 5.33
C SER A 511 2.74 -6.08 4.38
N SER A 512 1.47 -6.09 4.80
CA SER A 512 0.35 -6.48 3.93
C SER A 512 0.08 -5.50 2.77
N ALA A 513 0.75 -4.34 2.75
CA ALA A 513 0.67 -3.37 1.65
C ALA A 513 1.58 -3.70 0.46
N LYS A 514 2.40 -4.76 0.57
CA LYS A 514 3.30 -5.22 -0.49
C LYS A 514 2.55 -5.46 -1.80
N ASN A 515 3.05 -4.85 -2.88
CA ASN A 515 2.51 -4.99 -4.23
C ASN A 515 3.63 -4.84 -5.28
N ALA A 516 3.25 -4.88 -6.57
CA ALA A 516 4.18 -4.72 -7.69
C ALA A 516 5.11 -3.51 -7.59
N ASN A 517 4.57 -2.34 -7.19
CA ASN A 517 5.35 -1.09 -7.12
C ASN A 517 6.40 -1.16 -6.02
N VAL A 518 6.04 -1.71 -4.85
CA VAL A 518 6.96 -1.87 -3.72
C VAL A 518 8.06 -2.87 -4.07
N ILE A 519 7.71 -4.01 -4.67
CA ILE A 519 8.69 -5.01 -5.11
C ILE A 519 9.68 -4.38 -6.09
N SER A 520 9.19 -3.66 -7.11
CA SER A 520 10.07 -3.02 -8.09
C SER A 520 10.98 -1.96 -7.47
N GLU A 521 10.46 -1.07 -6.61
CA GLU A 521 11.29 -0.03 -5.99
C GLU A 521 12.28 -0.62 -4.97
N TYR A 522 11.91 -1.69 -4.28
CA TYR A 522 12.80 -2.37 -3.33
C TYR A 522 14.00 -3.01 -4.04
N ILE A 523 13.77 -3.68 -5.17
CA ILE A 523 14.84 -4.25 -6.00
C ILE A 523 15.73 -3.14 -6.59
N LEU A 524 15.15 -2.03 -7.06
CA LEU A 524 15.91 -0.91 -7.64
C LEU A 524 16.84 -0.24 -6.61
N ILE A 525 16.48 -0.20 -5.32
CA ILE A 525 17.39 0.33 -4.30
C ILE A 525 18.66 -0.52 -4.16
N HIS A 526 18.54 -1.82 -4.41
CA HIS A 526 19.62 -2.80 -4.35
C HIS A 526 20.19 -3.14 -5.73
N GLU A 527 19.93 -2.33 -6.76
CA GLU A 527 20.35 -2.59 -8.14
C GLU A 527 21.87 -2.67 -8.32
N ASN A 528 22.63 -2.01 -7.43
CA ASN A 528 24.09 -2.01 -7.41
C ASN A 528 24.68 -3.05 -6.45
N ASP A 529 23.84 -3.78 -5.71
CA ASP A 529 24.26 -4.80 -4.75
C ASP A 529 23.99 -6.18 -5.38
N ASP A 530 24.87 -7.18 -5.20
CA ASP A 530 24.63 -8.55 -5.73
C ASP A 530 23.35 -9.22 -5.18
N PHE A 531 22.70 -8.57 -4.21
CA PHE A 531 21.48 -9.00 -3.54
C PHE A 531 20.22 -8.96 -4.43
N TRP A 532 20.17 -8.13 -5.48
CA TRP A 532 18.97 -8.03 -6.34
C TRP A 532 18.58 -9.37 -6.98
N CYS A 533 19.56 -10.22 -7.31
CA CYS A 533 19.34 -11.57 -7.85
C CYS A 533 18.57 -12.43 -6.86
N GLN A 534 18.97 -12.42 -5.58
CA GLN A 534 18.31 -13.19 -4.53
C GLN A 534 16.89 -12.69 -4.27
N LEU A 535 16.68 -11.38 -4.35
CA LEU A 535 15.35 -10.78 -4.23
C LEU A 535 14.42 -11.22 -5.36
N LEU A 536 14.87 -11.23 -6.61
CA LEU A 536 14.07 -11.73 -7.73
C LEU A 536 13.68 -13.20 -7.56
N ILE A 537 14.64 -14.04 -7.15
CA ILE A 537 14.40 -15.48 -6.90
C ILE A 537 13.36 -15.68 -5.79
N LYS A 538 13.41 -14.86 -4.73
CA LYS A 538 12.43 -14.93 -3.64
C LYS A 538 11.01 -14.52 -4.07
N GLU A 539 10.89 -13.59 -5.01
CA GLU A 539 9.60 -13.00 -5.40
C GLU A 539 8.85 -13.75 -6.51
N GLN A 540 9.40 -14.85 -7.03
CA GLN A 540 8.82 -15.55 -8.19
C GLN A 540 7.39 -16.04 -7.99
N GLU A 541 7.02 -16.36 -6.75
CA GLU A 541 5.68 -16.84 -6.40
C GLU A 541 4.69 -15.71 -6.08
N ALA A 542 5.14 -14.44 -6.07
CA ALA A 542 4.28 -13.31 -5.78
C ALA A 542 3.23 -13.12 -6.89
N THR A 543 1.96 -12.94 -6.50
CA THR A 543 0.83 -12.79 -7.43
C THR A 543 0.99 -11.63 -8.41
N ASP A 544 1.74 -10.60 -8.02
CA ASP A 544 1.99 -9.37 -8.78
C ASP A 544 3.39 -9.32 -9.41
N TYR A 545 4.15 -10.43 -9.37
CA TYR A 545 5.55 -10.49 -9.83
C TYR A 545 5.74 -10.03 -11.28
N LEU A 546 4.89 -10.49 -12.22
CA LEU A 546 4.97 -10.07 -13.63
C LEU A 546 4.80 -8.55 -13.82
N LYS A 547 3.94 -7.91 -13.01
CA LYS A 547 3.77 -6.46 -13.06
C LYS A 547 5.01 -5.76 -12.51
N ALA A 548 5.62 -6.29 -11.46
CA ALA A 548 6.87 -5.76 -10.91
C ALA A 548 8.01 -5.81 -11.94
N LEU A 549 8.16 -6.92 -12.67
CA LEU A 549 9.18 -7.05 -13.74
C LEU A 549 9.00 -6.02 -14.85
N LYS A 550 7.76 -5.77 -15.29
CA LYS A 550 7.44 -4.75 -16.30
C LYS A 550 7.74 -3.33 -15.81
N LEU A 551 7.64 -3.06 -14.50
CA LEU A 551 8.04 -1.79 -13.89
C LEU A 551 9.56 -1.68 -13.78
N LEU A 552 10.24 -2.78 -13.44
CA LEU A 552 11.70 -2.84 -13.38
C LEU A 552 12.32 -2.49 -14.72
N GLN A 553 11.91 -3.13 -15.82
CA GLN A 553 12.42 -2.84 -17.17
C GLN A 553 12.38 -1.35 -17.55
N LYS A 554 11.35 -0.63 -17.10
CA LYS A 554 11.17 0.79 -17.43
C LYS A 554 12.07 1.72 -16.62
N ASN A 555 12.40 1.34 -15.39
CA ASN A 555 12.99 2.25 -14.39
C ASN A 555 14.45 1.92 -14.03
N THR A 556 14.94 0.74 -14.40
CA THR A 556 16.33 0.29 -14.17
C THR A 556 17.29 0.86 -15.23
N ASN A 557 18.52 1.13 -14.82
CA ASN A 557 19.62 1.46 -15.74
C ASN A 557 20.58 0.28 -15.93
N ASN A 558 20.57 -0.70 -15.02
CA ASN A 558 21.40 -1.89 -15.05
C ASN A 558 20.96 -2.85 -16.16
N THR A 559 21.85 -3.05 -17.14
CA THR A 559 21.60 -3.94 -18.29
C THR A 559 21.40 -5.40 -17.90
N ASP A 560 22.06 -5.85 -16.82
CA ASP A 560 21.93 -7.22 -16.31
C ASP A 560 20.53 -7.44 -15.73
N LEU A 561 20.05 -6.50 -14.92
CA LEU A 561 18.70 -6.54 -14.36
C LEU A 561 17.63 -6.48 -15.46
N LYS A 562 17.86 -5.71 -16.54
CA LYS A 562 16.96 -5.71 -17.73
C LYS A 562 16.92 -7.06 -18.41
N LEU A 563 18.07 -7.67 -18.68
CA LEU A 563 18.16 -8.96 -19.34
C LEU A 563 17.46 -10.06 -18.53
N ILE A 564 17.73 -10.14 -17.22
CA ILE A 564 17.08 -11.11 -16.34
C ILE A 564 15.57 -10.85 -16.24
N SER A 565 15.15 -9.58 -16.18
CA SER A 565 13.72 -9.23 -16.23
C SER A 565 13.06 -9.67 -17.54
N CYS A 566 13.75 -9.51 -18.68
CA CYS A 566 13.27 -10.00 -19.98
C CYS A 566 13.07 -11.52 -19.97
N PHE A 567 14.04 -12.27 -19.43
CA PHE A 567 13.96 -13.72 -19.30
C PHE A 567 12.75 -14.15 -18.47
N GLU A 568 12.56 -13.57 -17.29
CA GLU A 568 11.45 -13.91 -16.41
C GLU A 568 10.08 -13.58 -17.02
N ILE A 569 9.99 -12.48 -17.78
CA ILE A 569 8.77 -12.14 -18.55
C ILE A 569 8.56 -13.17 -19.66
N ALA A 570 9.60 -13.51 -20.43
CA ALA A 570 9.54 -14.48 -21.53
C ALA A 570 9.18 -15.90 -21.05
N ARG A 571 9.58 -16.27 -19.83
CA ARG A 571 9.25 -17.57 -19.23
C ARG A 571 7.78 -17.68 -18.87
N ASN A 572 7.23 -16.62 -18.28
CA ASN A 572 5.86 -16.60 -17.76
C ASN A 572 4.81 -16.22 -18.81
N GLU A 573 5.18 -15.36 -19.77
CA GLU A 573 4.35 -14.95 -20.91
C GLU A 573 4.87 -15.59 -22.22
N LYS A 574 4.34 -15.19 -23.38
CA LYS A 574 4.94 -15.57 -24.67
C LYS A 574 6.00 -14.54 -25.06
N MET A 575 7.07 -14.99 -25.71
CA MET A 575 8.08 -14.11 -26.29
C MET A 575 7.43 -13.23 -27.37
N THR A 576 7.39 -11.90 -27.15
CA THR A 576 6.91 -10.93 -28.14
C THR A 576 8.07 -10.40 -28.99
N MET A 577 7.78 -9.88 -30.19
CA MET A 577 8.79 -9.23 -31.04
C MET A 577 9.48 -8.05 -30.36
N SER A 578 8.76 -7.30 -29.51
CA SER A 578 9.33 -6.19 -28.73
C SER A 578 10.33 -6.69 -27.69
N LEU A 579 10.03 -7.80 -27.02
CA LEU A 579 10.91 -8.41 -26.02
C LEU A 579 12.15 -9.00 -26.68
N LYS A 580 11.99 -9.62 -27.86
CA LYS A 580 13.09 -10.16 -28.66
C LYS A 580 14.09 -9.08 -29.07
N LYS A 581 13.60 -7.95 -29.62
CA LYS A 581 14.43 -6.78 -29.93
C LYS A 581 15.17 -6.25 -28.69
N ALA A 582 14.48 -6.13 -27.56
CA ALA A 582 15.11 -5.70 -26.32
C ALA A 582 16.20 -6.67 -25.85
N ILE A 583 16.01 -7.98 -26.01
CA ILE A 583 17.03 -8.98 -25.66
C ILE A 583 18.25 -8.86 -26.59
N GLU A 584 18.04 -8.71 -27.90
CA GLU A 584 19.10 -8.53 -28.90
C GLU A 584 20.00 -7.31 -28.60
N GLU A 585 19.49 -6.28 -27.92
CA GLU A 585 20.30 -5.15 -27.43
C GLU A 585 21.23 -5.50 -26.26
N TYR A 586 20.91 -6.55 -25.49
CA TYR A 586 21.63 -6.93 -24.26
C TYR A 586 22.54 -8.14 -24.40
N ILE A 587 22.29 -9.03 -25.37
CA ILE A 587 23.08 -10.25 -25.59
C ILE A 587 23.88 -10.19 -26.89
N TYR A 588 24.88 -11.07 -27.03
CA TYR A 588 25.59 -11.22 -28.30
C TYR A 588 24.64 -11.78 -29.39
N PRO A 589 24.64 -11.25 -30.63
CA PRO A 589 23.65 -11.60 -31.66
C PRO A 589 23.47 -13.10 -31.91
N ASP A 590 24.57 -13.86 -31.92
CA ASP A 590 24.55 -15.32 -32.18
C ASP A 590 23.99 -16.15 -31.01
N ASN A 591 23.88 -15.56 -29.81
CA ASN A 591 23.45 -16.26 -28.60
C ASN A 591 21.92 -16.23 -28.39
N LEU A 592 21.16 -15.59 -29.27
CA LEU A 592 19.70 -15.48 -29.15
C LEU A 592 18.99 -16.84 -29.15
N ILE A 593 19.49 -17.79 -29.93
CA ILE A 593 18.96 -19.16 -30.00
C ILE A 593 19.10 -19.84 -28.63
N LEU A 594 20.26 -19.70 -27.98
CA LEU A 594 20.55 -20.27 -26.67
C LEU A 594 19.66 -19.66 -25.58
N PHE A 595 19.33 -18.37 -25.69
CA PHE A 595 18.37 -17.72 -24.80
C PHE A 595 16.95 -18.28 -25.00
N GLU A 596 16.50 -18.41 -26.25
CA GLU A 596 15.18 -18.97 -26.57
C GLU A 596 15.03 -20.43 -26.10
N GLU A 597 16.08 -21.24 -26.20
CA GLU A 597 16.13 -22.59 -25.65
C GLU A 597 15.95 -22.59 -24.13
N GLN A 598 16.68 -21.72 -23.41
CA GLN A 598 16.55 -21.63 -21.96
C GLN A 598 15.14 -21.21 -21.52
N VAL A 599 14.50 -20.31 -22.24
CA VAL A 599 13.10 -19.91 -21.97
C VAL A 599 12.12 -21.08 -22.20
N LYS A 600 12.36 -21.92 -23.21
CA LYS A 600 11.50 -23.09 -23.51
C LYS A 600 11.52 -24.14 -22.40
N LEU A 601 12.63 -24.27 -21.67
CA LEU A 601 12.75 -25.20 -20.54
C LEU A 601 11.82 -24.85 -19.36
N LYS A 602 11.40 -23.58 -19.26
CA LYS A 602 10.51 -23.07 -18.20
C LYS A 602 11.01 -23.29 -16.77
N GLU A 603 12.32 -23.36 -16.59
CA GLU A 603 12.93 -23.53 -15.27
C GLU A 603 12.75 -22.26 -14.39
N PRO A 604 12.49 -22.41 -13.08
CA PRO A 604 12.48 -21.29 -12.14
C PRO A 604 13.83 -20.57 -12.13
N LEU A 605 13.89 -19.32 -11.67
CA LEU A 605 15.14 -18.55 -11.73
C LEU A 605 16.03 -19.06 -10.62
N SER A 606 17.24 -19.46 -10.98
CA SER A 606 18.28 -19.85 -10.02
C SER A 606 19.51 -18.99 -10.25
N LEU A 607 20.42 -18.95 -9.27
CA LEU A 607 21.71 -18.27 -9.43
C LEU A 607 22.52 -18.86 -10.60
N GLU A 608 22.36 -20.17 -10.87
CA GLU A 608 22.98 -20.84 -12.01
C GLU A 608 22.43 -20.30 -13.33
N ILE A 609 21.11 -20.15 -13.45
CA ILE A 609 20.46 -19.59 -14.64
C ILE A 609 20.83 -18.12 -14.83
N VAL A 610 20.87 -17.32 -13.75
CA VAL A 610 21.36 -15.94 -13.81
C VAL A 610 22.79 -15.92 -14.36
N SER A 611 23.69 -16.75 -13.82
CA SER A 611 25.08 -16.82 -14.28
C SER A 611 25.20 -17.25 -15.75
N TYR A 612 24.32 -18.15 -16.20
CA TYR A 612 24.25 -18.59 -17.60
C TYR A 612 23.78 -17.46 -18.51
N LEU A 613 22.71 -16.77 -18.14
CA LEU A 613 22.16 -15.65 -18.91
C LEU A 613 23.17 -14.50 -19.04
N LEU A 614 23.93 -14.20 -17.99
CA LEU A 614 24.99 -13.19 -18.04
C LEU A 614 26.16 -13.60 -18.96
N LYS A 615 26.47 -14.90 -19.09
CA LYS A 615 27.48 -15.38 -20.05
C LYS A 615 27.07 -15.14 -21.51
N LEU A 616 25.76 -15.09 -21.81
CA LEU A 616 25.24 -14.84 -23.16
C LEU A 616 25.51 -13.42 -23.67
N LYS A 617 25.93 -12.50 -22.79
CA LYS A 617 26.39 -11.15 -23.18
C LYS A 617 27.68 -11.19 -24.01
N ASN A 618 28.47 -12.25 -23.86
CA ASN A 618 29.75 -12.43 -24.54
C ASN A 618 29.67 -13.53 -25.60
N PRO A 619 30.50 -13.49 -26.65
CA PRO A 619 30.57 -14.57 -27.62
C PRO A 619 30.97 -15.87 -26.91
N LEU A 620 30.11 -16.89 -26.99
CA LEU A 620 30.41 -18.21 -26.48
C LEU A 620 31.29 -18.94 -27.50
N ARG A 621 32.45 -19.45 -27.06
CA ARG A 621 33.29 -20.28 -27.92
C ARG A 621 32.50 -21.53 -28.32
N LYS A 622 32.18 -21.66 -29.61
CA LYS A 622 31.60 -22.89 -30.16
C LYS A 622 32.60 -24.02 -29.88
N LYS A 623 32.22 -25.00 -29.05
CA LYS A 623 32.93 -26.29 -29.05
C LYS A 623 32.68 -26.88 -30.43
N VAL A 624 33.70 -26.87 -31.27
CA VAL A 624 33.68 -27.61 -32.53
C VAL A 624 33.47 -29.07 -32.15
N ASN A 625 32.28 -29.60 -32.40
CA ASN A 625 32.01 -31.02 -32.23
C ASN A 625 32.62 -31.70 -33.46
N LEU A 626 33.92 -31.97 -33.36
CA LEU A 626 34.65 -32.72 -34.38
C LEU A 626 34.03 -34.11 -34.46
N ASP A 627 33.30 -34.38 -35.55
CA ASP A 627 32.79 -35.71 -35.84
C ASP A 627 33.98 -36.65 -36.03
N ARG A 628 34.18 -37.59 -35.10
CA ARG A 628 35.27 -38.57 -35.16
C ARG A 628 35.23 -39.38 -36.45
N ASN A 629 34.04 -39.59 -37.02
CA ASN A 629 33.89 -40.31 -38.27
C ASN A 629 34.37 -39.47 -39.47
N GLN A 630 34.12 -38.15 -39.46
CA GLN A 630 34.70 -37.26 -40.48
C GLN A 630 36.22 -37.16 -40.35
N ILE A 631 36.76 -37.14 -39.12
CA ILE A 631 38.22 -37.19 -38.93
C ILE A 631 38.80 -38.51 -39.46
N GLU A 632 38.15 -39.65 -39.18
CA GLU A 632 38.61 -40.94 -39.71
C GLU A 632 38.51 -41.00 -41.23
N ASN A 633 37.46 -40.45 -41.83
CA ASN A 633 37.33 -40.37 -43.29
C ASN A 633 38.37 -39.44 -43.89
N SER A 634 38.58 -38.24 -43.34
CA SER A 634 39.64 -37.34 -43.81
C SER A 634 41.04 -37.91 -43.57
N LYS A 635 41.26 -38.72 -42.52
CA LYS A 635 42.50 -39.47 -42.34
C LYS A 635 42.67 -40.55 -43.40
N LYS A 636 41.60 -41.27 -43.75
CA LYS A 636 41.62 -42.26 -44.83
C LYS A 636 41.89 -41.60 -46.17
N GLU A 637 41.18 -40.52 -46.51
CA GLU A 637 41.40 -39.73 -47.72
C GLU A 637 42.83 -39.16 -47.77
N LEU A 638 43.36 -38.67 -46.65
CA LEU A 638 44.75 -38.22 -46.56
C LEU A 638 45.73 -39.38 -46.75
N THR A 639 45.46 -40.56 -46.18
CA THR A 639 46.30 -41.76 -46.35
C THR A 639 46.23 -42.28 -47.79
N GLU A 640 45.07 -42.22 -48.44
CA GLU A 640 44.90 -42.53 -49.85
C GLU A 640 45.63 -41.53 -50.74
N THR A 641 45.63 -40.25 -50.36
CA THR A 641 46.39 -39.20 -51.07
C THR A 641 47.91 -39.37 -50.87
N ILE A 642 48.36 -39.73 -49.66
CA ILE A 642 49.77 -40.05 -49.36
C ILE A 642 50.20 -41.30 -50.12
N ASN A 643 49.40 -42.37 -50.11
CA ASN A 643 49.70 -43.58 -50.88
C ASN A 643 49.70 -43.30 -52.39
N SER A 644 48.86 -42.38 -52.86
CA SER A 644 48.87 -41.93 -54.26
C SER A 644 50.12 -41.12 -54.59
N LEU A 645 50.65 -40.34 -53.62
CA LEU A 645 51.93 -39.65 -53.73
C LEU A 645 53.12 -40.61 -53.70
N ASP A 646 53.09 -41.64 -52.86
CA ASP A 646 54.10 -42.71 -52.80
C ASP A 646 54.10 -43.57 -54.08
N LEU A 647 52.93 -43.76 -54.71
CA LEU A 647 52.81 -44.39 -56.03
C LEU A 647 53.29 -43.49 -57.17
N PHE A 648 53.26 -42.16 -56.99
CA PHE A 648 53.69 -41.17 -57.97
C PHE A 648 55.20 -40.89 -57.88
N LEU A 649 55.76 -40.93 -56.66
CA LEU A 649 57.17 -40.85 -56.34
C LEU A 649 57.71 -42.27 -56.21
N GLY A 650 57.91 -42.96 -57.33
CA GLY A 650 58.37 -44.35 -57.36
C GLY A 650 59.56 -44.61 -56.42
N GLU A 651 59.57 -45.80 -55.80
CA GLU A 651 60.54 -46.28 -54.81
C GLU A 651 61.97 -45.77 -55.12
N SER A 652 62.35 -44.71 -54.42
CA SER A 652 63.74 -44.32 -54.25
C SER A 652 63.99 -44.27 -52.76
N GLU A 653 64.88 -45.18 -52.35
CA GLU A 653 65.34 -45.36 -50.98
C GLU A 653 65.95 -44.06 -50.43
N ASP A 654 65.94 -43.99 -49.10
CA ASP A 654 66.47 -42.95 -48.21
C ASP A 654 65.66 -41.65 -48.05
N PHE A 655 64.65 -41.70 -47.19
CA PHE A 655 64.37 -40.60 -46.27
C PHE A 655 64.65 -41.03 -44.82
N SER A 656 65.79 -40.56 -44.31
CA SER A 656 66.13 -40.52 -42.90
C SER A 656 65.07 -39.77 -42.09
N GLU A 657 64.77 -40.27 -40.89
CA GLU A 657 63.87 -39.70 -39.88
C GLU A 657 63.94 -38.16 -39.80
N ILE A 658 62.89 -37.47 -40.24
CA ILE A 658 62.63 -36.09 -39.82
C ILE A 658 61.86 -36.16 -38.51
N VAL A 659 62.60 -36.03 -37.41
CA VAL A 659 62.09 -35.71 -36.09
C VAL A 659 61.39 -34.34 -36.18
N VAL A 660 60.06 -34.33 -36.12
CA VAL A 660 59.29 -33.09 -35.96
C VAL A 660 59.50 -32.59 -34.52
N THR A 661 60.48 -31.70 -34.34
CA THR A 661 60.69 -30.99 -33.08
C THR A 661 59.60 -29.95 -32.83
N LYS A 662 59.30 -29.82 -31.54
CA LYS A 662 58.13 -29.21 -30.92
C LYS A 662 58.24 -27.68 -30.75
N GLU A 663 58.91 -26.97 -31.66
CA GLU A 663 59.48 -25.64 -31.37
C GLU A 663 58.87 -24.42 -32.07
N LEU A 664 57.71 -24.53 -32.75
CA LEU A 664 57.06 -23.36 -33.39
C LEU A 664 55.90 -22.74 -32.59
N LEU A 665 55.80 -23.03 -31.30
CA LEU A 665 54.91 -22.31 -30.37
C LEU A 665 55.73 -21.39 -29.46
N GLN A 666 56.03 -20.18 -29.93
CA GLN A 666 56.05 -18.90 -29.18
C GLN A 666 56.94 -17.85 -29.87
N SER A 667 56.60 -16.58 -29.63
CA SER A 667 57.16 -15.33 -30.18
C SER A 667 56.49 -14.92 -31.50
N ASN A 668 55.93 -13.71 -31.71
CA ASN A 668 56.23 -12.41 -31.15
C ASN A 668 55.04 -11.42 -31.21
N GLN A 669 55.17 -10.37 -30.40
CA GLN A 669 54.38 -9.14 -30.36
C GLN A 669 54.70 -8.21 -31.55
N ILE A 670 53.68 -7.46 -31.99
CA ILE A 670 53.62 -6.03 -32.36
C ILE A 670 54.94 -5.37 -32.87
N GLU A 671 54.98 -4.84 -34.10
CA GLU A 671 54.81 -3.41 -34.47
C GLU A 671 55.24 -3.08 -35.92
N ASN A 672 54.56 -2.06 -36.45
CA ASN A 672 54.68 -1.31 -37.71
C ASN A 672 56.04 -1.11 -38.43
N LYS A 673 55.89 -0.93 -39.77
CA LYS A 673 56.45 0.10 -40.70
C LYS A 673 57.43 -0.33 -41.82
N THR A 674 57.18 0.35 -42.95
CA THR A 674 58.06 0.82 -44.05
C THR A 674 58.33 -0.06 -45.28
N ASP A 675 57.76 0.41 -46.39
CA ASP A 675 58.30 0.57 -47.75
C ASP A 675 59.61 -0.16 -48.10
N LYS A 676 59.50 -1.10 -49.06
CA LYS A 676 60.48 -1.32 -50.11
C LYS A 676 59.77 -1.68 -51.42
N ASN A 677 59.99 -0.85 -52.43
CA ASN A 677 59.85 -1.22 -53.83
C ASN A 677 60.96 -2.20 -54.20
N GLU A 678 60.59 -3.31 -54.85
CA GLU A 678 61.22 -3.99 -56.00
C GLU A 678 60.64 -5.41 -56.03
N SER A 679 59.69 -5.63 -56.93
CA SER A 679 59.07 -6.92 -57.22
C SER A 679 60.07 -7.77 -58.02
N ASP A 680 60.90 -8.54 -57.33
CA ASP A 680 61.64 -9.64 -57.95
C ASP A 680 60.66 -10.82 -58.07
N TYR A 681 59.95 -10.92 -59.19
CA TYR A 681 59.10 -12.07 -59.47
C TYR A 681 59.99 -13.28 -59.77
N SER A 682 59.53 -14.50 -59.46
CA SER A 682 60.33 -15.68 -59.74
C SER A 682 60.54 -15.83 -61.25
N LYS A 683 61.73 -16.26 -61.67
CA LYS A 683 62.05 -16.47 -63.10
C LYS A 683 61.04 -17.40 -63.78
N GLN A 684 60.47 -18.32 -63.02
CA GLN A 684 59.42 -19.24 -63.42
C GLN A 684 58.09 -18.54 -63.69
N ALA A 685 57.69 -17.62 -62.80
CA ALA A 685 56.50 -16.79 -62.97
C ALA A 685 56.60 -15.92 -64.24
N ILE A 686 57.72 -15.23 -64.44
CA ILE A 686 57.96 -14.39 -65.63
C ILE A 686 58.00 -15.25 -66.90
N GLN A 687 58.62 -16.43 -66.85
CA GLN A 687 58.67 -17.34 -67.99
C GLN A 687 57.28 -17.80 -68.41
N LEU A 688 56.43 -18.20 -67.47
CA LEU A 688 55.06 -18.65 -67.75
C LEU A 688 54.19 -17.51 -68.29
N ILE A 689 54.24 -16.33 -67.67
CA ILE A 689 53.48 -15.15 -68.11
C ILE A 689 53.96 -14.69 -69.50
N SER A 690 55.27 -14.75 -69.78
CA SER A 690 55.82 -14.39 -71.09
C SER A 690 55.34 -15.32 -72.22
N GLN A 691 55.10 -16.59 -71.92
CA GLN A 691 54.55 -17.55 -72.88
C GLN A 691 53.06 -17.32 -73.07
N LEU A 692 52.30 -17.15 -71.98
CA LEU A 692 50.86 -16.85 -72.03
C LEU A 692 50.55 -15.53 -72.74
N THR A 693 51.38 -14.50 -72.59
CA THR A 693 51.20 -13.20 -73.27
C THR A 693 51.46 -13.30 -74.78
N LYS A 694 52.22 -14.30 -75.24
CA LYS A 694 52.52 -14.52 -76.67
C LYS A 694 51.54 -15.45 -77.36
N SER A 695 51.06 -16.50 -76.67
CA SER A 695 50.15 -17.50 -77.24
C SER A 695 48.68 -17.32 -76.84
N GLU A 696 48.38 -16.33 -76.00
CA GLU A 696 47.09 -16.04 -75.35
C GLU A 696 46.57 -17.14 -74.41
N LYS A 697 46.82 -18.41 -74.72
CA LYS A 697 46.48 -19.60 -73.92
C LYS A 697 47.61 -20.63 -74.03
N LEU A 698 47.81 -21.44 -72.99
CA LEU A 698 48.71 -22.61 -72.99
C LEU A 698 47.91 -23.85 -72.58
N SER A 699 48.16 -25.00 -73.20
CA SER A 699 47.47 -26.23 -72.80
C SER A 699 47.98 -26.72 -71.44
N ILE A 700 47.11 -27.41 -70.68
CA ILE A 700 47.47 -27.99 -69.38
C ILE A 700 48.71 -28.89 -69.48
N SER A 701 48.82 -29.69 -70.55
CA SER A 701 49.97 -30.57 -70.79
C SER A 701 51.30 -29.82 -70.94
N GLU A 702 51.28 -28.62 -71.51
CA GLU A 702 52.49 -27.78 -71.67
C GLU A 702 52.90 -27.15 -70.34
N VAL A 703 51.93 -26.68 -69.55
CA VAL A 703 52.19 -26.09 -68.23
C VAL A 703 52.59 -27.16 -67.22
N GLU A 704 52.05 -28.38 -67.34
CA GLU A 704 52.44 -29.53 -66.53
C GLU A 704 53.89 -29.95 -66.79
N LEU A 705 54.36 -29.84 -68.05
CA LEU A 705 55.76 -30.08 -68.38
C LEU A 705 56.69 -29.01 -67.78
N LEU A 706 56.25 -27.76 -67.71
CA LEU A 706 56.97 -26.69 -67.00
C LEU A 706 56.98 -26.92 -65.48
N ALA A 707 55.86 -27.32 -64.90
CA ALA A 707 55.75 -27.65 -63.47
C ALA A 707 56.65 -28.84 -63.11
N LYS A 708 56.65 -29.89 -63.94
CA LYS A 708 57.50 -31.07 -63.77
C LYS A 708 59.00 -30.74 -63.88
N ASN A 709 59.38 -29.86 -64.80
CA ASN A 709 60.76 -29.37 -64.90
C ASN A 709 61.21 -28.57 -63.66
N ASN A 710 60.26 -28.04 -62.87
CA ASN A 710 60.50 -27.37 -61.60
C ASN A 710 60.27 -28.28 -60.37
N GLY A 711 60.00 -29.57 -60.57
CA GLY A 711 59.83 -30.54 -59.47
C GLY A 711 58.53 -30.38 -58.66
N VAL A 712 57.54 -29.64 -59.19
CA VAL A 712 56.26 -29.36 -58.52
C VAL A 712 55.08 -29.85 -59.36
N MET A 713 53.96 -30.17 -58.69
CA MET A 713 52.70 -30.49 -59.38
C MET A 713 52.07 -29.22 -59.96
N LEU A 714 51.34 -29.35 -61.07
CA LEU A 714 50.68 -28.25 -61.79
C LEU A 714 49.90 -27.31 -60.87
N ASN A 715 49.05 -27.86 -59.98
CA ASN A 715 48.20 -27.05 -59.09
C ASN A 715 49.01 -26.29 -58.04
N MET A 716 50.15 -26.85 -57.60
CA MET A 716 51.05 -26.18 -56.64
C MET A 716 51.84 -25.09 -57.36
N PHE A 717 52.35 -25.39 -58.55
CA PHE A 717 53.08 -24.46 -59.41
C PHE A 717 52.25 -23.22 -59.77
N LEU A 718 50.99 -23.40 -60.20
CA LEU A 718 50.10 -22.28 -60.50
C LEU A 718 49.70 -21.48 -59.24
N LYS A 719 49.55 -22.16 -58.10
CA LYS A 719 49.20 -21.50 -56.83
C LYS A 719 50.35 -20.64 -56.31
N GLU A 720 51.59 -21.13 -56.40
CA GLU A 720 52.79 -20.38 -56.01
C GLU A 720 52.93 -19.12 -56.86
N ILE A 721 52.80 -19.26 -58.19
CA ILE A 721 52.84 -18.11 -59.11
C ILE A 721 51.70 -17.12 -58.80
N ASN A 722 50.46 -17.58 -58.64
CA ASN A 722 49.35 -16.69 -58.28
C ASN A 722 49.56 -15.99 -56.94
N GLN A 723 50.22 -16.64 -55.97
CA GLN A 723 50.51 -16.04 -54.67
C GLN A 723 51.55 -14.91 -54.78
N GLU A 724 52.52 -15.01 -55.68
CA GLU A 724 53.48 -13.93 -55.96
C GLU A 724 52.79 -12.66 -56.47
N PHE A 725 51.76 -12.79 -57.32
CA PHE A 725 51.01 -11.65 -57.84
C PHE A 725 49.86 -11.19 -56.92
N TYR A 726 49.44 -12.04 -55.98
CA TYR A 726 48.31 -11.75 -55.09
C TYR A 726 48.56 -10.54 -54.19
N GLU A 727 49.80 -10.32 -53.74
CA GLU A 727 50.11 -9.16 -52.89
C GLU A 727 49.90 -7.82 -53.62
N VAL A 728 50.05 -7.81 -54.95
CA VAL A 728 49.89 -6.61 -55.78
C VAL A 728 48.45 -6.50 -56.33
N LEU A 729 47.88 -7.60 -56.79
CA LEU A 729 46.57 -7.62 -57.45
C LEU A 729 45.40 -7.80 -56.48
N GLY A 730 45.64 -8.40 -55.31
CA GLY A 730 44.59 -8.82 -54.38
C GLY A 730 43.71 -9.96 -54.92
N ASP A 731 44.10 -10.56 -56.05
CA ASP A 731 43.32 -11.56 -56.79
C ASP A 731 44.22 -12.56 -57.55
N GLN A 732 43.64 -13.64 -58.07
CA GLN A 732 44.33 -14.64 -58.90
C GLN A 732 44.50 -14.13 -60.33
N MET A 733 45.72 -14.22 -60.86
CA MET A 733 46.05 -13.74 -62.21
C MET A 733 45.90 -14.83 -63.26
N LEU A 734 46.27 -16.08 -62.93
CA LEU A 734 46.21 -17.23 -63.81
C LEU A 734 45.00 -18.09 -63.48
N LEU A 735 44.21 -18.41 -64.50
CA LEU A 735 43.01 -19.23 -64.42
C LEU A 735 43.16 -20.47 -65.30
N ILE A 736 42.54 -21.57 -64.87
CA ILE A 736 42.39 -22.77 -65.68
C ILE A 736 40.97 -22.73 -66.26
N GLU A 737 40.87 -22.58 -67.58
CA GLU A 737 39.61 -22.66 -68.32
C GLU A 737 39.65 -23.88 -69.26
N GLU A 738 38.73 -24.81 -69.03
CA GLU A 738 38.70 -26.12 -69.71
C GLU A 738 40.05 -26.86 -69.59
N ASP A 739 40.76 -27.03 -70.71
CA ASP A 739 42.06 -27.71 -70.79
C ASP A 739 43.24 -26.73 -71.02
N TYR A 740 43.03 -25.43 -70.75
CA TYR A 740 44.04 -24.39 -70.95
C TYR A 740 44.26 -23.53 -69.69
N VAL A 741 45.50 -23.09 -69.51
CA VAL A 741 45.87 -22.02 -68.58
C VAL A 741 45.85 -20.71 -69.34
N ILE A 742 45.17 -19.71 -68.78
CA ILE A 742 45.04 -18.37 -69.34
C ILE A 742 45.33 -17.31 -68.27
N ILE A 743 45.67 -16.11 -68.71
CA ILE A 743 45.66 -14.92 -67.84
C ILE A 743 44.24 -14.39 -67.83
N ASP A 744 43.70 -14.05 -66.65
CA ASP A 744 42.40 -13.39 -66.57
C ASP A 744 42.43 -12.11 -67.44
N SER A 745 41.39 -11.96 -68.26
CA SER A 745 41.13 -10.80 -69.11
C SER A 745 41.37 -9.45 -68.41
N TYR A 746 41.08 -9.34 -67.11
CA TYR A 746 41.25 -8.11 -66.34
C TYR A 746 42.72 -7.76 -66.06
N TYR A 747 43.62 -8.75 -66.06
CA TYR A 747 45.04 -8.60 -65.69
C TYR A 747 46.00 -8.79 -66.88
N VAL A 748 45.50 -8.88 -68.12
CA VAL A 748 46.34 -9.02 -69.33
C VAL A 748 47.24 -7.80 -69.57
N GLU A 749 46.77 -6.59 -69.28
CA GLU A 749 47.60 -5.37 -69.41
C GLU A 749 48.69 -5.33 -68.34
N PHE A 750 48.36 -5.71 -67.10
CA PHE A 750 49.31 -5.84 -66.01
C PHE A 750 50.39 -6.90 -66.32
N ALA A 751 50.00 -8.04 -66.91
CA ALA A 751 50.95 -9.07 -67.36
C ALA A 751 51.99 -8.54 -68.35
N LYS A 752 51.56 -7.68 -69.28
CA LYS A 752 52.45 -7.06 -70.28
C LYS A 752 53.42 -6.07 -69.62
N GLU A 753 52.92 -5.28 -68.68
CA GLU A 753 53.72 -4.32 -67.92
C GLU A 753 54.80 -5.01 -67.08
N VAL A 754 54.48 -6.13 -66.42
CA VAL A 754 55.44 -6.96 -65.68
C VAL A 754 56.56 -7.48 -66.59
N ILE A 755 56.26 -7.92 -67.81
CA ILE A 755 57.27 -8.37 -68.78
C ILE A 755 58.13 -7.21 -69.30
N GLU A 756 57.55 -6.03 -69.48
CA GLU A 756 58.26 -4.84 -69.98
C GLU A 756 59.22 -4.25 -68.94
N ASN A 757 58.88 -4.34 -67.65
CA ASN A 757 59.73 -3.89 -66.55
C ASN A 757 60.91 -4.84 -66.24
N GLU A 758 60.89 -6.07 -66.75
CA GLU A 758 61.93 -7.11 -66.53
C GLU A 758 62.83 -7.37 -67.76
N LYS A 759 62.68 -6.58 -68.84
CA LYS A 759 63.59 -6.55 -70.00
C LYS A 759 64.64 -5.47 -69.87
#